data_AF-A0A1F6VLQ3-F1
#
_entry.id   AF-A0A1F6VLQ3-F1
#
_cell.length_a   1.000
_cell.length_b   1.000
_cell.length_c   1.000
_cell.angle_alpha   90.00
_cell.angle_beta   90.00
_cell.angle_gamma   90.00
#
_symmetry.space_group_name_H-M   'P 1'
#
loop_
_entity.id
_entity.type
_entity.pdbx_description
1 polymer ?
#
loop_
_entity_poly.entity_id
_entity_poly.type
_entity_poly.pdbx_seq_one_letter_code
_entity_poly.pdbx_strand_id
1 'polypeptide(L)'
;MFLFYFIFFLMGLPGFLIARKVINGNSAYVVGKIIGLMLFAYPIWLLASLKVLPFNNMLIILPLFFIVVVVSGVILFKQFRTLDARQRKEFLKTVLITECVSLLLYFAYLAVRGFGGALESTEKFMDLTLLSGAGKTDFFPFADPWQAALPVNYYYYGFYLYALLSKLGGIAYAFSYNFSLALIFSQTITISLAIVYSITRSRFFSILSAGLVALAGNLHYAVCFFKNIGGELATKCFYPTATRILDPSYTINEFPGYSFILGDLHPHVMSLPFFLTGLYLLWVIYKKEKLNVLLMVLFSAILATAAVINPFDFITLGLIFAIIIISKFFTQFYSSFVEIKGIKPFDTTSLGRRVSEHTATRSSLVVIKNALIAFRPWIFTAILTALSPFVLYFPFFAHYQSPVTGLGFAPEFVVKNNLVGTTQWPSSFWFLFGIWGLYALIFLIGLINIKKIKQIASGLFPFLLFLVAFVLIAFTELFFLQDLFHITNPPYFRSNTVFKFGYHAWILSGFASAVLLWAFWGQLKSVVSQSIYVSLLSVFIIIVFIFPIAGISQAYFPPVPENAKRFFTLDGGAFIKNKSIDDSQTIEWINRNIKKRTTILEAAGDSYGYFGRIGVFTGMKNPINWFSHQWTWRFRYPAGVESWREIIGQEVDTGFEDIKAIAIDAAKIYLIDDPLETEALLRRHDISYVYIGDLERETYPGLKEEKWNILGEIVFETGNSRLYKVGLPQEVRP
;
A
#
# COMPACT_ATOMS: atom_id res chain seq x y z
N MET A 1 -11.22 16.07 10.23
CA MET A 1 -10.00 16.49 9.49
C MET A 1 -8.85 16.80 10.44
N PHE A 2 -8.78 18.00 11.07
CA PHE A 2 -7.63 18.40 11.89
C PHE A 2 -7.34 17.41 13.05
N LEU A 3 -8.38 16.96 13.75
CA LEU A 3 -8.24 15.98 14.84
C LEU A 3 -7.55 14.67 14.38
N PHE A 4 -7.91 14.15 13.21
CA PHE A 4 -7.31 12.92 12.65
C PHE A 4 -5.81 13.10 12.41
N TYR A 5 -5.43 14.21 11.77
CA TYR A 5 -4.02 14.54 11.55
C TYR A 5 -3.29 14.78 12.88
N PHE A 6 -3.92 15.46 13.84
CA PHE A 6 -3.32 15.78 15.13
C PHE A 6 -2.98 14.52 15.95
N ILE A 7 -3.86 13.51 15.94
CA ILE A 7 -3.59 12.21 16.57
C ILE A 7 -2.36 11.56 15.94
N PHE A 8 -2.27 11.56 14.60
CA PHE A 8 -1.10 11.05 13.90
C PHE A 8 0.17 11.85 14.21
N PHE A 9 0.08 13.18 14.31
CA PHE A 9 1.19 14.04 14.72
C PHE A 9 1.73 13.65 16.10
N LEU A 10 0.85 13.40 17.07
CA LEU A 10 1.23 12.98 18.42
C LEU A 10 1.95 11.62 18.43
N MET A 11 1.56 10.68 17.55
CA MET A 11 2.29 9.42 17.36
C MET A 11 3.73 9.63 16.91
N GLY A 12 4.04 10.76 16.27
CA GLY A 12 5.41 11.09 15.88
C GLY A 12 6.39 11.30 17.04
N LEU A 13 5.91 11.60 18.25
CA LEU A 13 6.79 11.81 19.42
C LEU A 13 7.56 10.54 19.83
N PRO A 14 6.90 9.40 20.15
CA PRO A 14 7.61 8.16 20.49
C PRO A 14 8.49 7.67 19.34
N GLY A 15 8.03 7.77 18.09
CA GLY A 15 8.82 7.32 16.96
C GLY A 15 10.03 8.21 16.68
N PHE A 16 9.94 9.53 16.87
CA PHE A 16 11.09 10.42 16.76
C PHE A 16 12.18 10.12 17.79
N LEU A 17 11.80 9.78 19.04
CA LEU A 17 12.75 9.38 20.09
C LEU A 17 13.65 8.21 19.66
N ILE A 18 13.09 7.29 18.88
CA ILE A 18 13.79 6.09 18.42
C ILE A 18 14.52 6.35 17.11
N ALA A 19 13.86 7.00 16.15
CA ALA A 19 14.43 7.32 14.84
C ALA A 19 15.72 8.16 14.97
N ARG A 20 15.76 9.15 15.88
CA ARG A 20 16.93 10.03 16.08
C ARG A 20 18.18 9.33 16.62
N LYS A 21 18.06 8.09 17.11
CA LYS A 21 19.21 7.27 17.56
C LYS A 21 19.97 6.64 16.39
N VAL A 22 19.32 6.50 15.23
CA VAL A 22 19.89 5.81 14.06
C VAL A 22 20.02 6.72 12.84
N ILE A 23 19.12 7.69 12.69
CA ILE A 23 19.14 8.69 11.62
C ILE A 23 19.69 9.99 12.20
N ASN A 24 20.76 10.49 11.58
CA ASN A 24 21.39 11.74 11.98
C ASN A 24 20.59 12.94 11.45
N GLY A 25 20.47 13.96 12.30
CA GLY A 25 19.87 15.25 11.94
C GLY A 25 18.35 15.27 12.02
N ASN A 26 17.76 16.38 11.56
CA ASN A 26 16.35 16.65 11.78
C ASN A 26 15.41 15.84 10.86
N SER A 27 15.93 15.14 9.85
CA SER A 27 15.15 14.25 8.98
C SER A 27 14.60 13.01 9.71
N ALA A 28 15.16 12.65 10.86
CA ALA A 28 14.64 11.60 11.73
C ALA A 28 13.20 11.89 12.20
N TYR A 29 12.80 13.17 12.28
CA TYR A 29 11.45 13.56 12.65
C TYR A 29 10.39 13.08 11.65
N VAL A 30 10.70 13.16 10.35
CA VAL A 30 9.75 12.85 9.27
C VAL A 30 9.35 11.38 9.31
N VAL A 31 10.32 10.46 9.31
CA VAL A 31 10.05 9.02 9.42
C VAL A 31 9.67 8.58 10.83
N GLY A 32 9.99 9.40 11.84
CA GLY A 32 9.57 9.19 13.21
C GLY A 32 8.05 9.07 13.35
N LYS A 33 7.27 9.72 12.48
CA LYS A 33 5.80 9.59 12.49
C LYS A 33 5.31 8.19 12.11
N ILE A 34 5.90 7.61 11.07
CA ILE A 34 5.56 6.24 10.62
C ILE A 34 6.05 5.20 11.62
N ILE A 35 7.28 5.36 12.12
CA ILE A 35 7.83 4.51 13.18
C ILE A 35 6.95 4.58 14.44
N GLY A 36 6.47 5.77 14.80
CA GLY A 36 5.62 5.98 15.96
C GLY A 36 4.25 5.30 15.84
N LEU A 37 3.59 5.45 14.68
CA LEU A 37 2.34 4.74 14.37
C LEU A 37 2.54 3.22 14.49
N MET A 38 3.61 2.68 13.88
CA MET A 38 3.94 1.25 13.96
C MET A 38 4.14 0.79 15.41
N LEU A 39 4.98 1.50 16.18
CA LEU A 39 5.34 1.09 17.54
C LEU A 39 4.18 1.16 18.52
N PHE A 40 3.26 2.11 18.34
CA PHE A 40 2.08 2.19 19.18
C PHE A 40 1.02 1.16 18.77
N ALA A 41 0.79 0.99 17.47
CA ALA A 41 -0.26 0.11 16.97
C ALA A 41 0.08 -1.38 17.08
N TYR A 42 1.35 -1.78 16.90
CA TYR A 42 1.72 -3.19 16.88
C TYR A 42 1.38 -3.94 18.18
N PRO A 43 1.73 -3.43 19.39
CA PRO A 43 1.40 -4.13 20.64
C PRO A 43 -0.11 -4.31 20.84
N ILE A 44 -0.92 -3.30 20.46
CA ILE A 44 -2.39 -3.38 20.54
C ILE A 44 -2.92 -4.48 19.64
N TRP A 45 -2.44 -4.54 18.38
CA TRP A 45 -2.83 -5.58 17.43
C TRP A 45 -2.42 -6.97 17.92
N LEU A 46 -1.21 -7.10 18.45
CA LEU A 46 -0.70 -8.37 18.96
C LEU A 46 -1.54 -8.87 20.14
N LEU A 47 -1.81 -8.01 21.12
CA LEU A 47 -2.65 -8.37 22.28
C LEU A 47 -4.09 -8.69 21.87
N ALA A 48 -4.65 -7.99 20.89
CA ALA A 48 -5.97 -8.30 20.33
C ALA A 48 -5.97 -9.60 19.52
N SER A 49 -4.87 -9.93 18.83
CA SER A 49 -4.71 -11.20 18.13
C SER A 49 -4.60 -12.37 19.10
N LEU A 50 -3.91 -12.17 20.23
CA LEU A 50 -3.76 -13.13 21.32
C LEU A 50 -4.99 -13.20 22.25
N LYS A 51 -6.08 -12.48 21.94
CA LYS A 51 -7.31 -12.39 22.73
C LYS A 51 -7.11 -11.85 24.17
N VAL A 52 -6.04 -11.10 24.41
CA VAL A 52 -5.70 -10.52 25.73
C VAL A 52 -6.37 -9.16 25.94
N LEU A 53 -6.35 -8.29 24.92
CA LEU A 53 -6.93 -6.95 24.99
C LEU A 53 -7.93 -6.73 23.84
N PRO A 54 -9.24 -6.56 24.12
CA PRO A 54 -10.19 -6.22 23.08
C PRO A 54 -9.86 -4.88 22.43
N PHE A 55 -9.78 -4.84 21.10
CA PHE A 55 -9.47 -3.65 20.32
C PHE A 55 -10.51 -2.52 20.47
N ASN A 56 -11.76 -2.84 20.81
CA ASN A 56 -12.78 -1.83 21.13
C ASN A 56 -12.67 -1.27 22.56
N ASN A 57 -11.77 -1.76 23.40
CA ASN A 57 -11.62 -1.27 24.77
C ASN A 57 -10.85 0.07 24.81
N MET A 58 -11.53 1.14 24.42
CA MET A 58 -10.99 2.50 24.42
C MET A 58 -10.69 3.02 25.83
N LEU A 59 -11.29 2.45 26.89
CA LEU A 59 -10.98 2.80 28.28
C LEU A 59 -9.53 2.46 28.65
N ILE A 60 -8.91 1.49 27.99
CA ILE A 60 -7.49 1.12 28.19
C ILE A 60 -6.61 1.77 27.12
N ILE A 61 -7.01 1.68 25.86
CA ILE A 61 -6.18 2.10 24.72
C ILE A 61 -5.96 3.62 24.72
N LEU A 62 -6.99 4.42 25.05
CA LEU A 62 -6.89 5.87 25.02
C LEU A 62 -5.97 6.43 26.13
N PRO A 63 -6.07 6.02 27.42
CA PRO A 63 -5.09 6.40 28.42
C PRO A 63 -3.67 5.96 28.09
N LEU A 64 -3.49 4.73 27.57
CA LEU A 64 -2.18 4.23 27.15
C LEU A 64 -1.56 5.13 26.06
N PHE A 65 -2.36 5.54 25.07
CA PHE A 65 -1.94 6.50 24.05
C PHE A 65 -1.41 7.79 24.67
N PHE A 66 -2.17 8.41 25.57
CA PHE A 66 -1.75 9.65 26.23
C PHE A 66 -0.52 9.47 27.11
N ILE A 67 -0.39 8.35 27.83
CA ILE A 67 0.81 8.04 28.63
C ILE A 67 2.04 7.98 27.72
N VAL A 68 1.98 7.23 26.61
CA VAL A 68 3.09 7.12 25.66
C VAL A 68 3.48 8.48 25.08
N VAL A 69 2.48 9.30 24.70
CA VAL A 69 2.67 10.66 24.18
C VAL A 69 3.32 11.57 25.22
N VAL A 70 2.79 11.61 26.46
CA VAL A 70 3.29 12.47 27.54
C VAL A 70 4.70 12.07 27.94
N VAL A 71 4.96 10.78 28.18
CA VAL A 71 6.30 10.28 28.54
C VAL A 71 7.29 10.62 27.42
N SER A 72 6.92 10.39 26.17
CA SER A 72 7.78 10.72 25.03
C SER A 72 8.04 12.21 24.93
N GLY A 73 7.01 13.04 25.13
CA GLY A 73 7.11 14.50 25.16
C GLY A 73 8.03 15.02 26.26
N VAL A 74 7.94 14.47 27.48
CA VAL A 74 8.81 14.84 28.61
C VAL A 74 10.27 14.49 28.32
N ILE A 75 10.55 13.30 27.77
CA ILE A 75 11.91 12.89 27.41
C ILE A 75 12.47 13.82 26.32
N LEU A 76 11.68 14.09 25.27
CA LEU A 76 12.07 15.00 24.19
C LEU A 76 12.31 16.42 24.70
N PHE A 77 11.47 16.91 25.61
CA PHE A 77 11.62 18.23 26.21
C PHE A 77 12.91 18.33 27.03
N LYS A 78 13.22 17.31 27.85
CA LYS A 78 14.50 17.24 28.58
C LYS A 78 15.69 17.27 27.61
N GLN A 79 15.65 16.46 26.54
CA GLN A 79 16.69 16.44 25.51
C GLN A 79 16.77 17.75 24.72
N PHE A 80 15.65 18.44 24.51
CA PHE A 80 15.63 19.72 23.82
C PHE A 80 16.31 20.82 24.67
N ARG A 81 16.15 20.78 26.00
CA ARG A 81 16.81 21.70 26.93
C ARG A 81 18.33 21.53 26.99
N THR A 82 18.88 20.38 26.60
CA THR A 82 20.34 20.20 26.54
C THR A 82 20.97 20.77 25.27
N LEU A 83 20.16 21.10 24.25
CA LEU A 83 20.64 21.69 23.01
C LEU A 83 21.00 23.17 23.20
N ASP A 84 22.00 23.64 22.45
CA ASP A 84 22.32 25.07 22.36
C ASP A 84 21.23 25.87 21.60
N ALA A 85 21.26 27.20 21.68
CA ALA A 85 20.25 28.06 21.06
C ALA A 85 20.13 27.87 19.52
N ARG A 86 21.26 27.60 18.84
CA ARG A 86 21.28 27.42 17.38
C ARG A 86 20.66 26.07 17.00
N GLN A 87 21.03 25.00 17.69
CA GLN A 87 20.49 23.67 17.52
C GLN A 87 18.98 23.64 17.79
N ARG A 88 18.52 24.33 18.85
CA ARG A 88 17.09 24.48 19.16
C ARG A 88 16.35 25.17 18.02
N LYS A 89 16.89 26.30 17.53
CA LYS A 89 16.29 27.06 16.42
C LYS A 89 16.18 26.21 15.15
N GLU A 90 17.24 25.50 14.78
CA GLU A 90 17.23 24.63 13.59
C GLU A 90 16.27 23.44 13.74
N PHE A 91 16.20 22.84 14.92
CA PHE A 91 15.24 21.77 15.22
C PHE A 91 13.80 22.26 15.11
N LEU A 92 13.44 23.34 15.82
CA LEU A 92 12.10 23.93 15.78
C LEU A 92 11.70 24.36 14.38
N LYS A 93 12.62 25.00 13.64
CA LYS A 93 12.42 25.37 12.24
C LYS A 93 12.13 24.15 11.38
N THR A 94 12.84 23.04 11.59
CA THR A 94 12.60 21.82 10.81
C THR A 94 11.24 21.23 11.12
N VAL A 95 10.88 21.10 12.40
CA VAL A 95 9.55 20.61 12.82
C VAL A 95 8.45 21.49 12.24
N LEU A 96 8.55 22.82 12.39
CA LEU A 96 7.55 23.75 11.88
C LEU A 96 7.39 23.65 10.35
N ILE A 97 8.50 23.67 9.59
CA ILE A 97 8.43 23.56 8.13
C ILE A 97 7.85 22.21 7.73
N THR A 98 8.28 21.11 8.35
CA THR A 98 7.77 19.77 8.05
C THR A 98 6.27 19.69 8.31
N GLU A 99 5.78 20.21 9.43
CA GLU A 99 4.34 20.18 9.76
C GLU A 99 3.52 21.11 8.88
N CYS A 100 3.99 22.33 8.61
CA CYS A 100 3.31 23.24 7.70
C CYS A 100 3.18 22.63 6.29
N VAL A 101 4.25 22.03 5.76
CA VAL A 101 4.22 21.35 4.46
C VAL A 101 3.29 20.13 4.52
N SER A 102 3.38 19.32 5.58
CA SER A 102 2.54 18.12 5.73
C SER A 102 1.05 18.47 5.79
N LEU A 103 0.69 19.50 6.56
CA LEU A 103 -0.69 20.00 6.70
C LEU A 103 -1.18 20.63 5.40
N LEU A 104 -0.35 21.43 4.72
CA LEU A 104 -0.70 22.02 3.43
C LEU A 104 -1.03 20.92 2.41
N LEU A 105 -0.19 19.89 2.30
CA LEU A 105 -0.42 18.76 1.40
C LEU A 105 -1.66 17.95 1.79
N TYR A 106 -1.86 17.72 3.09
CA TYR A 106 -3.02 17.02 3.63
C TYR A 106 -4.33 17.74 3.24
N PHE A 107 -4.41 19.04 3.50
CA PHE A 107 -5.60 19.83 3.16
C PHE A 107 -5.76 20.06 1.66
N ALA A 108 -4.66 20.22 0.90
CA ALA A 108 -4.74 20.33 -0.56
C ALA A 108 -5.32 19.06 -1.19
N TYR A 109 -4.89 17.87 -0.73
CA TYR A 109 -5.43 16.61 -1.20
C TYR A 109 -6.91 16.46 -0.82
N LEU A 110 -7.31 16.81 0.42
CA LEU A 110 -8.72 16.81 0.82
C LEU A 110 -9.57 17.80 0.03
N ALA A 111 -9.04 18.97 -0.33
CA ALA A 111 -9.76 19.95 -1.14
C ALA A 111 -10.08 19.40 -2.53
N VAL A 112 -9.18 18.63 -3.14
CA VAL A 112 -9.45 17.95 -4.41
C VAL A 112 -10.42 16.77 -4.19
N ARG A 113 -10.14 15.90 -3.20
CA ARG A 113 -10.99 14.74 -2.93
C ARG A 113 -12.41 15.11 -2.55
N GLY A 114 -12.65 16.28 -1.96
CA GLY A 114 -13.98 16.74 -1.60
C GLY A 114 -14.95 16.83 -2.78
N PHE A 115 -14.45 17.01 -4.01
CA PHE A 115 -15.27 17.01 -5.23
C PHE A 115 -15.59 15.60 -5.77
N GLY A 116 -15.00 14.55 -5.21
CA GLY A 116 -15.22 13.15 -5.60
C GLY A 116 -15.15 12.22 -4.39
N GLY A 117 -15.58 12.68 -3.22
CA GLY A 117 -15.35 12.01 -1.93
C GLY A 117 -16.14 10.71 -1.73
N ALA A 118 -17.13 10.46 -2.59
CA ALA A 118 -18.01 9.29 -2.55
C ALA A 118 -17.25 7.96 -2.77
N LEU A 119 -17.69 6.93 -2.06
CA LEU A 119 -17.08 5.60 -2.06
C LEU A 119 -17.96 4.57 -2.79
N GLU A 120 -18.38 4.90 -4.00
CA GLU A 120 -19.36 4.09 -4.77
C GLU A 120 -18.78 3.29 -5.94
N SER A 121 -17.50 3.48 -6.26
CA SER A 121 -16.86 2.91 -7.45
C SER A 121 -15.57 2.17 -7.11
N THR A 122 -15.14 1.30 -8.04
CA THR A 122 -13.90 0.52 -7.96
C THR A 122 -13.77 -0.20 -6.61
N GLU A 123 -12.56 -0.29 -6.06
CA GLU A 123 -12.29 -1.00 -4.80
C GLU A 123 -12.72 -0.22 -3.55
N LYS A 124 -13.22 1.01 -3.67
CA LYS A 124 -13.49 1.89 -2.51
C LYS A 124 -14.48 1.27 -1.51
N PHE A 125 -15.46 0.56 -2.04
CA PHE A 125 -16.49 -0.08 -1.25
C PHE A 125 -15.92 -1.28 -0.45
N MET A 126 -15.07 -2.10 -1.08
CA MET A 126 -14.32 -3.17 -0.43
C MET A 126 -13.33 -2.62 0.60
N ASP A 127 -12.55 -1.60 0.24
CA ASP A 127 -11.58 -0.97 1.13
C ASP A 127 -12.27 -0.37 2.37
N LEU A 128 -13.43 0.29 2.21
CA LEU A 128 -14.22 0.77 3.36
C LEU A 128 -14.74 -0.39 4.21
N THR A 129 -15.15 -1.49 3.59
CA THR A 129 -15.62 -2.69 4.29
C THR A 129 -14.54 -3.26 5.21
N LEU A 130 -13.30 -3.33 4.73
CA LEU A 130 -12.17 -3.78 5.53
C LEU A 130 -11.81 -2.77 6.62
N LEU A 131 -11.88 -1.46 6.33
CA LEU A 131 -11.64 -0.39 7.31
C LEU A 131 -12.66 -0.41 8.46
N SER A 132 -13.95 -0.42 8.14
CA SER A 132 -15.03 -0.42 9.12
C SER A 132 -15.11 -1.75 9.89
N GLY A 133 -14.88 -2.88 9.20
CA GLY A 133 -14.81 -4.20 9.80
C GLY A 133 -13.65 -4.35 10.80
N ALA A 134 -12.44 -3.90 10.43
CA ALA A 134 -11.28 -3.87 11.32
C ALA A 134 -11.51 -2.92 12.51
N GLY A 135 -12.23 -1.82 12.28
CA GLY A 135 -12.57 -0.83 13.30
C GLY A 135 -13.54 -1.33 14.36
N LYS A 136 -14.56 -2.08 13.96
CA LYS A 136 -15.68 -2.53 14.81
C LYS A 136 -15.43 -3.87 15.52
N THR A 137 -14.36 -4.58 15.17
CA THR A 137 -14.01 -5.85 15.81
C THR A 137 -13.32 -5.70 17.17
N ASP A 138 -13.46 -6.71 18.02
CA ASP A 138 -12.73 -6.82 19.29
C ASP A 138 -11.38 -7.50 19.12
N PHE A 139 -11.25 -8.44 18.18
CA PHE A 139 -10.08 -9.30 18.10
C PHE A 139 -9.71 -9.63 16.66
N PHE A 140 -8.42 -9.91 16.46
CA PHE A 140 -7.85 -10.23 15.14
C PHE A 140 -7.47 -11.73 15.04
N PRO A 141 -7.39 -12.29 13.81
CA PRO A 141 -8.07 -11.77 12.62
C PRO A 141 -9.59 -11.67 12.88
N PHE A 142 -10.25 -10.70 12.25
CA PHE A 142 -11.68 -10.50 12.44
C PHE A 142 -12.50 -11.35 11.48
N ALA A 143 -13.76 -11.63 11.82
CA ALA A 143 -14.70 -12.31 10.93
C ALA A 143 -14.83 -11.53 9.62
N ASP A 144 -14.73 -12.23 8.49
CA ASP A 144 -14.81 -11.68 7.16
C ASP A 144 -16.12 -10.88 7.01
N PRO A 145 -16.05 -9.60 6.59
CA PRO A 145 -17.25 -8.78 6.45
C PRO A 145 -18.29 -9.34 5.48
N TRP A 146 -17.86 -10.13 4.50
CA TRP A 146 -18.73 -10.75 3.49
C TRP A 146 -18.66 -12.27 3.53
N GLN A 147 -18.17 -12.86 4.62
CA GLN A 147 -18.34 -14.27 4.94
C GLN A 147 -18.23 -14.49 6.45
N ALA A 148 -19.28 -14.09 7.18
CA ALA A 148 -19.30 -13.98 8.64
C ALA A 148 -18.80 -15.22 9.42
N ALA A 149 -18.90 -16.41 8.83
CA ALA A 149 -18.46 -17.68 9.41
C ALA A 149 -16.93 -17.89 9.39
N LEU A 150 -16.20 -17.19 8.54
CA LEU A 150 -14.75 -17.36 8.35
C LEU A 150 -13.97 -16.11 8.77
N PRO A 151 -12.69 -16.25 9.15
CA PRO A 151 -11.81 -15.10 9.32
C PRO A 151 -11.54 -14.43 7.96
N VAL A 152 -11.28 -13.12 7.99
CA VAL A 152 -10.85 -12.35 6.82
C VAL A 152 -9.58 -12.97 6.22
N ASN A 153 -9.57 -13.24 4.91
CA ASN A 153 -8.40 -13.73 4.19
C ASN A 153 -7.85 -12.67 3.23
N TYR A 154 -7.44 -11.53 3.78
CA TYR A 154 -6.91 -10.40 3.02
C TYR A 154 -5.94 -9.54 3.86
N TYR A 155 -5.19 -8.63 3.22
CA TYR A 155 -4.17 -7.78 3.83
C TYR A 155 -4.77 -6.68 4.74
N TYR A 156 -5.31 -7.08 5.90
CA TYR A 156 -6.11 -6.18 6.73
C TYR A 156 -5.28 -5.23 7.62
N TYR A 157 -3.98 -5.47 7.81
CA TYR A 157 -3.20 -4.73 8.82
C TYR A 157 -3.13 -3.22 8.54
N GLY A 158 -3.04 -2.82 7.27
CA GLY A 158 -3.10 -1.41 6.87
C GLY A 158 -4.40 -0.75 7.32
N PHE A 159 -5.54 -1.40 7.04
CA PHE A 159 -6.86 -0.94 7.46
C PHE A 159 -6.97 -0.82 8.98
N TYR A 160 -6.40 -1.77 9.72
CA TYR A 160 -6.30 -1.69 11.18
C TYR A 160 -5.58 -0.42 11.67
N LEU A 161 -4.45 -0.04 11.06
CA LEU A 161 -3.69 1.15 11.47
C LEU A 161 -4.53 2.43 11.34
N TYR A 162 -5.25 2.58 10.23
CA TYR A 162 -6.10 3.75 10.00
C TYR A 162 -7.42 3.69 10.79
N ALA A 163 -7.94 2.50 11.05
CA ALA A 163 -9.06 2.30 11.96
C ALA A 163 -8.70 2.72 13.40
N LEU A 164 -7.47 2.41 13.87
CA LEU A 164 -6.98 2.85 15.17
C LEU A 164 -6.95 4.39 15.27
N LEU A 165 -6.44 5.08 14.24
CA LEU A 165 -6.47 6.56 14.19
C LEU A 165 -7.89 7.11 14.25
N SER A 166 -8.82 6.49 13.52
CA SER A 166 -10.24 6.83 13.53
C SER A 166 -10.84 6.71 14.93
N LYS A 167 -10.55 5.61 15.64
CA LYS A 167 -11.09 5.32 16.97
C LYS A 167 -10.56 6.25 18.04
N LEU A 168 -9.25 6.51 18.05
CA LEU A 168 -8.63 7.49 18.95
C LEU A 168 -9.26 8.89 18.80
N GLY A 169 -9.76 9.21 17.61
CA GLY A 169 -10.43 10.49 17.33
C GLY A 169 -11.95 10.47 17.41
N GLY A 170 -12.59 9.31 17.63
CA GLY A 170 -14.04 9.19 17.56
C GLY A 170 -14.63 9.59 16.19
N ILE A 171 -13.89 9.36 15.11
CA ILE A 171 -14.27 9.77 13.74
C ILE A 171 -14.94 8.60 13.03
N ALA A 172 -16.01 8.86 12.27
CA ALA A 172 -16.69 7.82 11.48
C ALA A 172 -15.84 7.36 10.28
N TYR A 173 -15.89 6.07 9.96
CA TYR A 173 -15.02 5.47 8.95
C TYR A 173 -15.22 6.03 7.54
N ALA A 174 -16.44 6.47 7.20
CA ALA A 174 -16.74 7.12 5.92
C ALA A 174 -15.95 8.43 5.69
N PHE A 175 -15.63 9.16 6.77
CA PHE A 175 -14.72 10.32 6.71
C PHE A 175 -13.26 9.89 6.79
N SER A 176 -12.95 8.95 7.69
CA SER A 176 -11.58 8.49 7.93
C SER A 176 -10.93 7.87 6.70
N TYR A 177 -11.72 7.28 5.80
CA TYR A 177 -11.23 6.80 4.51
C TYR A 177 -10.50 7.91 3.72
N ASN A 178 -11.18 9.02 3.47
CA ASN A 178 -10.62 10.18 2.74
C ASN A 178 -9.49 10.85 3.54
N PHE A 179 -9.60 10.90 4.87
CA PHE A 179 -8.54 11.44 5.74
C PHE A 179 -7.28 10.57 5.70
N SER A 180 -7.42 9.25 5.58
CA SER A 180 -6.30 8.32 5.50
C SER A 180 -5.54 8.48 4.19
N LEU A 181 -6.25 8.60 3.06
CA LEU A 181 -5.63 8.89 1.75
C LEU A 181 -4.82 10.20 1.78
N ALA A 182 -5.40 11.27 2.32
CA ALA A 182 -4.72 12.55 2.46
C ALA A 182 -3.47 12.46 3.34
N LEU A 183 -3.54 11.68 4.42
CA LEU A 183 -2.42 11.46 5.31
C LEU A 183 -1.29 10.68 4.59
N ILE A 184 -1.65 9.59 3.90
CA ILE A 184 -0.72 8.78 3.10
C ILE A 184 -0.03 9.65 2.05
N PHE A 185 -0.78 10.46 1.32
CA PHE A 185 -0.25 11.38 0.31
C PHE A 185 0.77 12.35 0.90
N SER A 186 0.39 13.03 1.99
CA SER A 186 1.25 13.97 2.71
C SER A 186 2.54 13.32 3.22
N GLN A 187 2.45 12.12 3.81
CA GLN A 187 3.62 11.39 4.30
C GLN A 187 4.49 10.86 3.16
N THR A 188 3.90 10.41 2.06
CA THR A 188 4.63 9.95 0.87
C THR A 188 5.52 11.07 0.31
N ILE A 189 4.99 12.28 0.15
CA ILE A 189 5.74 13.43 -0.33
C ILE A 189 6.81 13.85 0.68
N THR A 190 6.46 14.00 1.96
CA THR A 190 7.39 14.52 2.97
C THR A 190 8.55 13.57 3.27
N ILE A 191 8.31 12.25 3.29
CA ILE A 191 9.39 11.25 3.41
C ILE A 191 10.27 11.27 2.16
N SER A 192 9.68 11.38 0.96
CA SER A 192 10.45 11.48 -0.28
C SER A 192 11.38 12.71 -0.29
N LEU A 193 10.86 13.87 0.14
CA LEU A 193 11.64 15.09 0.34
C LEU A 193 12.80 14.85 1.31
N ALA A 194 12.55 14.20 2.44
CA ALA A 194 13.55 13.95 3.48
C ALA A 194 14.68 13.03 3.00
N ILE A 195 14.35 11.96 2.27
CA ILE A 195 15.34 11.02 1.70
C ILE A 195 16.28 11.77 0.76
N VAL A 196 15.76 12.42 -0.27
CA VAL A 196 16.59 13.07 -1.29
C VAL A 196 17.31 14.30 -0.73
N TYR A 197 16.71 15.04 0.21
CA TYR A 197 17.40 16.12 0.87
C TYR A 197 18.59 15.62 1.69
N SER A 198 18.46 14.46 2.34
CA SER A 198 19.57 13.84 3.09
C SER A 198 20.74 13.43 2.21
N ILE A 199 20.48 13.14 0.92
CA ILE A 199 21.48 12.74 -0.08
C ILE A 199 22.09 13.95 -0.77
N THR A 200 21.25 14.84 -1.31
CA THR A 200 21.63 15.91 -2.26
C THR A 200 21.87 17.26 -1.60
N ARG A 201 21.29 17.49 -0.42
CA ARG A 201 21.16 18.82 0.23
C ARG A 201 20.47 19.88 -0.64
N SER A 202 19.85 19.51 -1.75
CA SER A 202 19.15 20.41 -2.66
C SER A 202 17.65 20.38 -2.43
N ARG A 203 17.05 21.55 -2.19
CA ARG A 203 15.58 21.67 -2.06
C ARG A 203 14.87 21.36 -3.36
N PHE A 204 15.36 21.90 -4.48
CA PHE A 204 14.74 21.72 -5.79
C PHE A 204 14.68 20.24 -6.19
N PHE A 205 15.80 19.52 -6.13
CA PHE A 205 15.81 18.09 -6.50
C PHE A 205 15.08 17.20 -5.50
N SER A 206 14.96 17.63 -4.23
CA SER A 206 14.09 16.96 -3.28
C SER A 206 12.62 17.10 -3.68
N ILE A 207 12.18 18.31 -4.01
CA ILE A 207 10.81 18.58 -4.50
C ILE A 207 10.53 17.80 -5.78
N LEU A 208 11.48 17.82 -6.73
CA LEU A 208 11.38 17.04 -7.95
C LEU A 208 11.21 15.55 -7.65
N SER A 209 12.00 14.99 -6.73
CA SER A 209 11.86 13.59 -6.33
C SER A 209 10.48 13.28 -5.77
N ALA A 210 9.95 14.13 -4.90
CA ALA A 210 8.65 13.89 -4.30
C ALA A 210 7.54 13.93 -5.35
N GLY A 211 7.64 14.84 -6.34
CA GLY A 211 6.73 14.85 -7.48
C GLY A 211 6.88 13.64 -8.40
N LEU A 212 8.11 13.19 -8.70
CA LEU A 212 8.36 11.99 -9.52
C LEU A 212 7.80 10.71 -8.87
N VAL A 213 7.94 10.60 -7.55
CA VAL A 213 7.46 9.43 -6.79
C VAL A 213 5.94 9.43 -6.65
N ALA A 214 5.33 10.58 -6.30
CA ALA A 214 3.94 10.62 -5.87
C ALA A 214 2.93 11.16 -6.91
N LEU A 215 3.38 11.87 -7.96
CA LEU A 215 2.49 12.64 -8.84
C LEU A 215 2.74 12.43 -10.33
N ALA A 216 3.99 12.21 -10.74
CA ALA A 216 4.37 12.09 -12.14
C ALA A 216 3.59 11.00 -12.87
N GLY A 217 3.24 11.27 -14.13
CA GLY A 217 2.79 10.28 -15.10
C GLY A 217 3.88 9.91 -16.10
N ASN A 218 3.49 9.14 -17.10
CA ASN A 218 4.42 8.55 -18.06
C ASN A 218 4.37 9.22 -19.45
N LEU A 219 5.35 8.88 -20.27
CA LEU A 219 5.49 9.41 -21.62
C LEU A 219 4.31 9.03 -22.52
N HIS A 220 3.74 7.83 -22.33
CA HIS A 220 2.57 7.40 -23.09
C HIS A 220 1.39 8.37 -22.93
N TYR A 221 1.04 8.71 -21.69
CA TYR A 221 -0.05 9.66 -21.43
C TYR A 221 0.27 11.05 -22.00
N ALA A 222 1.51 11.52 -21.86
CA ALA A 222 1.91 12.80 -22.43
C ALA A 222 1.75 12.82 -23.97
N VAL A 223 2.22 11.77 -24.67
CA VAL A 223 2.05 11.65 -26.12
C VAL A 223 0.57 11.60 -26.51
N CYS A 224 -0.24 10.84 -25.78
CA CYS A 224 -1.69 10.78 -25.97
C CYS A 224 -2.33 12.17 -25.78
N PHE A 225 -1.93 12.92 -24.75
CA PHE A 225 -2.43 14.25 -24.48
C PHE A 225 -2.09 15.21 -25.61
N PHE A 226 -0.80 15.31 -26.00
CA PHE A 226 -0.34 16.24 -27.04
C PHE A 226 -0.94 15.95 -28.41
N LYS A 227 -1.19 14.66 -28.75
CA LYS A 227 -1.88 14.28 -29.99
C LYS A 227 -3.33 14.75 -30.08
N ASN A 228 -3.97 14.99 -28.94
CA ASN A 228 -5.40 15.33 -28.86
C ASN A 228 -5.62 16.80 -28.40
N ILE A 229 -4.57 17.63 -28.40
CA ILE A 229 -4.73 19.07 -28.13
C ILE A 229 -5.62 19.67 -29.21
N GLY A 230 -6.74 20.28 -28.80
CA GLY A 230 -7.73 20.88 -29.69
C GLY A 230 -8.86 19.96 -30.15
N GLY A 231 -8.83 18.66 -29.80
CA GLY A 231 -9.96 17.75 -29.96
C GLY A 231 -10.78 17.61 -28.67
N GLU A 232 -11.83 16.79 -28.68
CA GLU A 232 -12.54 16.40 -27.44
C GLU A 232 -11.59 15.60 -26.53
N LEU A 233 -10.95 16.30 -25.59
CA LEU A 233 -10.00 15.74 -24.62
C LEU A 233 -10.59 14.57 -23.81
N ALA A 234 -11.93 14.54 -23.68
CA ALA A 234 -12.67 13.56 -22.90
C ALA A 234 -12.81 12.19 -23.57
N THR A 235 -12.82 12.09 -24.90
CA THR A 235 -13.19 10.84 -25.60
C THR A 235 -12.01 10.00 -26.09
N LYS A 236 -10.79 10.55 -26.23
CA LYS A 236 -9.61 9.79 -26.71
C LYS A 236 -8.42 9.69 -25.74
N CYS A 237 -8.30 10.55 -24.73
CA CYS A 237 -7.18 10.52 -23.78
C CYS A 237 -7.63 10.57 -22.31
N PHE A 238 -8.48 9.61 -21.94
CA PHE A 238 -8.97 9.43 -20.58
C PHE A 238 -7.85 8.95 -19.64
N TYR A 239 -7.74 9.50 -18.42
CA TYR A 239 -6.61 9.29 -17.52
C TYR A 239 -6.25 7.82 -17.20
N PRO A 240 -7.16 6.83 -17.22
CA PRO A 240 -6.82 5.41 -17.10
C PRO A 240 -5.95 4.86 -18.21
N THR A 241 -5.90 5.49 -19.39
CA THR A 241 -4.96 5.10 -20.46
C THR A 241 -3.49 5.25 -20.05
N ALA A 242 -3.20 6.06 -19.02
CA ALA A 242 -1.87 6.13 -18.43
C ALA A 242 -1.42 4.80 -17.82
N THR A 243 -2.35 3.91 -17.45
CA THR A 243 -2.05 2.60 -16.84
C THR A 243 -2.43 1.43 -17.73
N ARG A 244 -3.32 1.67 -18.70
CA ARG A 244 -3.88 0.71 -19.66
C ARG A 244 -3.50 1.13 -21.07
N ILE A 245 -2.26 0.83 -21.46
CA ILE A 245 -1.62 1.40 -22.65
C ILE A 245 -2.07 0.74 -23.97
N LEU A 246 -2.52 -0.51 -23.89
CA LEU A 246 -2.90 -1.31 -25.06
C LEU A 246 -4.42 -1.49 -25.06
N ASP A 247 -5.01 -1.62 -26.25
CA ASP A 247 -6.45 -1.86 -26.42
C ASP A 247 -6.67 -3.13 -27.25
N PRO A 248 -7.34 -4.16 -26.70
CA PRO A 248 -7.74 -4.30 -25.30
C PRO A 248 -6.55 -4.39 -24.33
N SER A 249 -6.74 -3.87 -23.11
CA SER A 249 -5.74 -3.88 -22.05
C SER A 249 -5.97 -5.05 -21.10
N TYR A 250 -4.93 -5.84 -20.86
CA TYR A 250 -4.99 -7.01 -19.97
C TYR A 250 -3.99 -6.95 -18.81
N THR A 251 -3.23 -5.86 -18.72
CA THR A 251 -2.32 -5.56 -17.61
C THR A 251 -2.55 -4.11 -17.19
N ILE A 252 -2.42 -3.86 -15.89
CA ILE A 252 -2.54 -2.51 -15.34
C ILE A 252 -1.20 -2.11 -14.74
N ASN A 253 -0.57 -1.08 -15.32
CA ASN A 253 0.72 -0.56 -14.85
C ASN A 253 0.48 0.70 -14.02
N GLU A 254 -0.19 0.56 -12.87
CA GLU A 254 -0.38 1.70 -11.98
C GLU A 254 0.93 2.21 -11.38
N PHE A 255 0.91 3.49 -11.03
CA PHE A 255 1.96 4.19 -10.33
C PHE A 255 1.30 5.15 -9.31
N PRO A 256 2.02 5.62 -8.27
CA PRO A 256 1.39 6.33 -7.15
C PRO A 256 0.54 7.52 -7.55
N GLY A 257 0.96 8.31 -8.54
CA GLY A 257 0.17 9.44 -9.06
C GLY A 257 -1.21 9.02 -9.55
N TYR A 258 -1.32 7.87 -10.24
CA TYR A 258 -2.61 7.33 -10.68
C TYR A 258 -3.45 6.88 -9.48
N SER A 259 -2.89 6.10 -8.56
CA SER A 259 -3.65 5.58 -7.41
C SER A 259 -4.15 6.70 -6.48
N PHE A 260 -3.38 7.79 -6.33
CA PHE A 260 -3.84 8.98 -5.59
C PHE A 260 -4.98 9.74 -6.28
N ILE A 261 -5.02 9.76 -7.61
CA ILE A 261 -6.14 10.34 -8.38
C ILE A 261 -7.35 9.41 -8.31
N LEU A 262 -7.16 8.09 -8.43
CA LEU A 262 -8.24 7.10 -8.34
C LEU A 262 -8.92 7.12 -6.96
N GLY A 263 -8.13 7.26 -5.90
CA GLY A 263 -8.63 7.42 -4.53
C GLY A 263 -9.07 6.12 -3.86
N ASP A 264 -8.41 5.00 -4.18
CA ASP A 264 -8.62 3.70 -3.54
C ASP A 264 -7.65 3.56 -2.35
N LEU A 265 -8.18 3.26 -1.16
CA LEU A 265 -7.41 3.09 0.08
C LEU A 265 -6.85 1.66 0.13
N HIS A 266 -6.24 1.24 -0.95
CA HIS A 266 -5.84 -0.13 -1.17
C HIS A 266 -4.48 -0.43 -0.49
N PRO A 267 -4.17 -1.71 -0.17
CA PRO A 267 -2.89 -2.15 0.41
C PRO A 267 -1.61 -1.47 -0.11
N HIS A 268 -1.40 -1.39 -1.43
CA HIS A 268 -0.18 -0.78 -1.99
C HIS A 268 -0.10 0.73 -1.72
N VAL A 269 -1.23 1.42 -1.68
CA VAL A 269 -1.30 2.86 -1.33
C VAL A 269 -1.02 3.05 0.16
N MET A 270 -1.69 2.28 1.03
CA MET A 270 -1.49 2.32 2.48
C MET A 270 -0.04 2.01 2.90
N SER A 271 0.64 1.15 2.13
CA SER A 271 2.03 0.74 2.38
C SER A 271 3.07 1.82 2.04
N LEU A 272 2.77 2.78 1.16
CA LEU A 272 3.73 3.77 0.65
C LEU A 272 4.59 4.42 1.75
N PRO A 273 4.04 4.97 2.85
CA PRO A 273 4.87 5.62 3.86
C PRO A 273 5.81 4.65 4.59
N PHE A 274 5.41 3.38 4.72
CA PHE A 274 6.22 2.31 5.31
C PHE A 274 7.32 1.86 4.35
N PHE A 275 6.98 1.65 3.07
CA PHE A 275 7.94 1.33 2.02
C PHE A 275 9.05 2.40 1.93
N LEU A 276 8.66 3.68 1.90
CA LEU A 276 9.59 4.80 1.85
C LEU A 276 10.43 4.94 3.12
N THR A 277 9.85 4.68 4.29
CA THR A 277 10.61 4.62 5.54
C THR A 277 11.65 3.50 5.49
N GLY A 278 11.28 2.32 4.99
CA GLY A 278 12.19 1.20 4.75
C GLY A 278 13.32 1.56 3.79
N LEU A 279 13.01 2.23 2.67
CA LEU A 279 13.99 2.72 1.72
C LEU A 279 14.96 3.75 2.34
N TYR A 280 14.46 4.63 3.23
CA TYR A 280 15.34 5.57 3.93
C TYR A 280 16.28 4.85 4.90
N LEU A 281 15.79 3.85 5.64
CA LEU A 281 16.62 3.03 6.52
C LEU A 281 17.66 2.24 5.72
N LEU A 282 17.30 1.73 4.53
CA LEU A 282 18.26 1.08 3.63
C LEU A 282 19.36 2.02 3.13
N TRP A 283 19.03 3.28 2.83
CA TRP A 283 20.03 4.30 2.56
C TRP A 283 20.96 4.53 3.77
N VAL A 284 20.42 4.57 4.99
CA VAL A 284 21.24 4.71 6.21
C VAL A 284 22.14 3.49 6.42
N ILE A 285 21.61 2.27 6.21
CA ILE A 285 22.38 1.01 6.27
C ILE A 285 23.50 1.02 5.21
N TYR A 286 23.19 1.44 3.99
CA TYR A 286 24.17 1.57 2.90
C TYR A 286 25.33 2.46 3.32
N LYS A 287 25.06 3.61 3.96
CA LYS A 287 26.07 4.60 4.38
C LYS A 287 26.86 4.21 5.62
N LYS A 288 26.35 3.34 6.49
CA LYS A 288 27.07 2.91 7.70
C LYS A 288 28.11 1.84 7.34
N GLU A 289 29.35 2.03 7.76
CA GLU A 289 30.41 1.03 7.59
C GLU A 289 30.25 -0.15 8.56
N LYS A 290 29.88 0.14 9.80
CA LYS A 290 29.69 -0.85 10.87
C LYS A 290 28.22 -1.18 11.07
N LEU A 291 27.98 -2.43 11.50
CA LEU A 291 26.66 -2.90 11.88
C LEU A 291 26.11 -2.04 13.04
N ASN A 292 24.87 -1.58 12.90
CA ASN A 292 24.12 -0.95 13.98
C ASN A 292 22.88 -1.81 14.26
N VAL A 293 22.87 -2.48 15.41
CA VAL A 293 21.80 -3.43 15.77
C VAL A 293 20.45 -2.74 15.86
N LEU A 294 20.36 -1.55 16.47
CA LEU A 294 19.11 -0.81 16.55
C LEU A 294 18.55 -0.46 15.17
N LEU A 295 19.42 -0.05 14.24
CA LEU A 295 19.03 0.22 12.86
C LEU A 295 18.49 -1.03 12.15
N MET A 296 19.13 -2.19 12.36
CA MET A 296 18.64 -3.46 11.81
C MET A 296 17.32 -3.90 12.41
N VAL A 297 17.14 -3.74 13.73
CA VAL A 297 15.86 -4.04 14.41
C VAL A 297 14.75 -3.14 13.89
N LEU A 298 15.01 -1.84 13.73
CA LEU A 298 14.03 -0.90 13.18
C LEU A 298 13.70 -1.21 11.72
N PHE A 299 14.70 -1.52 10.90
CA PHE A 299 14.47 -1.93 9.52
C PHE A 299 13.66 -3.23 9.46
N SER A 300 13.97 -4.21 10.30
CA SER A 300 13.22 -5.48 10.40
C SER A 300 11.76 -5.25 10.77
N ALA A 301 11.49 -4.39 11.76
CA ALA A 301 10.13 -4.06 12.17
C ALA A 301 9.33 -3.36 11.07
N ILE A 302 9.96 -2.42 10.35
CA ILE A 302 9.34 -1.74 9.20
C ILE A 302 9.11 -2.71 8.04
N LEU A 303 10.08 -3.57 7.74
CA LEU A 303 9.97 -4.60 6.70
C LEU A 303 8.83 -5.59 7.01
N ALA A 304 8.74 -6.06 8.25
CA ALA A 304 7.67 -6.92 8.73
C ALA A 304 6.30 -6.25 8.64
N THR A 305 6.22 -4.99 9.06
CA THR A 305 4.99 -4.19 8.95
C THR A 305 4.56 -4.00 7.50
N ALA A 306 5.49 -3.63 6.62
CA ALA A 306 5.24 -3.47 5.20
C ALA A 306 4.77 -4.80 4.56
N ALA A 307 5.36 -5.94 4.95
CA ALA A 307 4.99 -7.25 4.44
C ALA A 307 3.52 -7.64 4.71
N VAL A 308 2.96 -7.28 5.87
CA VAL A 308 1.56 -7.59 6.19
C VAL A 308 0.56 -6.54 5.68
N ILE A 309 1.04 -5.34 5.34
CA ILE A 309 0.22 -4.33 4.63
C ILE A 309 0.20 -4.65 3.14
N ASN A 310 1.35 -4.91 2.53
CA ASN A 310 1.54 -5.24 1.12
C ASN A 310 2.74 -6.22 0.98
N PRO A 311 2.52 -7.53 0.80
CA PRO A 311 3.61 -8.52 0.78
C PRO A 311 4.69 -8.29 -0.28
N PHE A 312 4.36 -7.59 -1.36
CA PHE A 312 5.32 -7.24 -2.41
C PHE A 312 6.43 -6.32 -1.89
N ASP A 313 6.17 -5.51 -0.85
CA ASP A 313 7.16 -4.62 -0.24
C ASP A 313 8.31 -5.44 0.36
N PHE A 314 7.99 -6.60 0.93
CA PHE A 314 8.97 -7.53 1.49
C PHE A 314 9.97 -7.98 0.43
N ILE A 315 9.48 -8.34 -0.75
CA ILE A 315 10.31 -8.80 -1.87
C ILE A 315 11.25 -7.68 -2.31
N THR A 316 10.71 -6.48 -2.57
CA THR A 316 11.52 -5.37 -3.09
C THR A 316 12.51 -4.83 -2.06
N LEU A 317 12.08 -4.53 -0.84
CA LEU A 317 12.98 -4.04 0.22
C LEU A 317 13.99 -5.11 0.63
N GLY A 318 13.57 -6.38 0.68
CA GLY A 318 14.43 -7.53 0.94
C GLY A 318 15.50 -7.70 -0.13
N LEU A 319 15.16 -7.54 -1.42
CA LEU A 319 16.12 -7.59 -2.51
C LEU A 319 17.16 -6.46 -2.43
N ILE A 320 16.72 -5.23 -2.19
CA ILE A 320 17.63 -4.08 -2.01
C ILE A 320 18.55 -4.34 -0.81
N PHE A 321 17.99 -4.80 0.31
CA PHE A 321 18.74 -5.15 1.50
C PHE A 321 19.79 -6.24 1.22
N ALA A 322 19.40 -7.33 0.57
CA ALA A 322 20.29 -8.42 0.22
C ALA A 322 21.47 -7.93 -0.64
N ILE A 323 21.21 -7.11 -1.66
CA ILE A 323 22.29 -6.55 -2.51
C ILE A 323 23.21 -5.63 -1.70
N ILE A 324 22.69 -4.82 -0.77
CA ILE A 324 23.52 -3.99 0.13
C ILE A 324 24.41 -4.85 1.01
N ILE A 325 23.88 -5.92 1.61
CA ILE A 325 24.62 -6.83 2.48
C ILE A 325 25.70 -7.58 1.70
N ILE A 326 25.34 -8.12 0.53
CA ILE A 326 26.29 -8.79 -0.38
C ILE A 326 27.40 -7.83 -0.80
N SER A 327 27.06 -6.58 -1.16
CA SER A 327 28.05 -5.56 -1.53
C SER A 327 29.01 -5.23 -0.39
N LYS A 328 28.51 -5.13 0.85
CA LYS A 328 29.35 -4.93 2.03
C LYS A 328 30.25 -6.14 2.31
N PHE A 329 29.74 -7.36 2.14
CA PHE A 329 30.55 -8.58 2.26
C PHE A 329 31.73 -8.56 1.28
N PHE A 330 31.47 -8.31 -0.01
CA PHE A 330 32.52 -8.24 -1.02
C PHE A 330 33.51 -7.12 -0.76
N THR A 331 33.05 -5.97 -0.27
CA THR A 331 33.95 -4.85 0.09
C THR A 331 34.88 -5.23 1.24
N GLN A 332 34.35 -5.88 2.29
CA GLN A 332 35.13 -6.35 3.44
C GLN A 332 36.07 -7.52 3.06
N PHE A 333 35.61 -8.42 2.19
CA PHE A 333 36.41 -9.51 1.67
C PHE A 333 37.59 -8.98 0.85
N TYR A 334 37.33 -8.02 -0.05
CA TYR A 334 38.35 -7.39 -0.87
C TYR A 334 39.37 -6.62 -0.02
N SER A 335 38.94 -5.85 0.98
CA SER A 335 39.87 -5.15 1.88
C SER A 335 40.77 -6.12 2.64
N SER A 336 40.21 -7.20 3.18
CA SER A 336 40.96 -8.25 3.88
C SER A 336 41.96 -8.96 2.94
N PHE A 337 41.58 -9.18 1.68
CA PHE A 337 42.45 -9.78 0.67
C PHE A 337 43.62 -8.86 0.28
N VAL A 338 43.36 -7.56 0.12
CA VAL A 338 44.35 -6.54 -0.22
C VAL A 338 45.37 -6.34 0.93
N GLU A 339 44.89 -6.27 2.17
CA GLU A 339 45.72 -6.15 3.38
C GLU A 339 46.71 -7.31 3.52
N ILE A 340 46.27 -8.54 3.23
CA ILE A 340 47.11 -9.75 3.34
C ILE A 340 48.16 -9.84 2.24
N LYS A 341 47.86 -9.37 1.02
CA LYS A 341 48.83 -9.37 -0.09
C LYS A 341 49.85 -8.22 -0.01
N GLY A 342 49.78 -7.35 1.00
CA GLY A 342 50.65 -6.17 1.10
C GLY A 342 50.47 -5.19 -0.05
N ILE A 343 49.39 -5.33 -0.84
CA ILE A 343 49.07 -4.41 -1.93
C ILE A 343 48.47 -3.19 -1.25
N LYS A 344 49.17 -2.04 -1.25
CA LYS A 344 48.53 -0.80 -0.80
C LYS A 344 47.29 -0.54 -1.68
N PRO A 345 46.14 -0.16 -1.11
CA PRO A 345 44.99 0.25 -1.91
C PRO A 345 45.43 1.38 -2.84
N PHE A 346 45.10 1.24 -4.12
CA PHE A 346 45.57 2.06 -5.23
C PHE A 346 45.33 3.56 -4.96
N ASP A 347 46.38 4.28 -4.58
CA ASP A 347 46.40 5.74 -4.46
C ASP A 347 46.97 6.31 -5.77
N THR A 348 46.16 7.10 -6.49
CA THR A 348 46.46 7.52 -7.88
C THR A 348 47.46 8.68 -7.99
N THR A 349 48.20 9.03 -6.93
CA THR A 349 48.93 10.32 -6.86
C THR A 349 50.41 10.27 -6.55
N SER A 350 51.07 9.11 -6.44
CA SER A 350 52.53 9.12 -6.30
C SER A 350 53.23 7.91 -6.91
N LEU A 351 53.98 8.21 -7.97
CA LEU A 351 54.95 7.35 -8.62
C LEU A 351 56.08 6.99 -7.63
N GLY A 352 56.37 5.70 -7.50
CA GLY A 352 57.69 5.20 -7.13
C GLY A 352 58.00 5.05 -5.63
N ARG A 353 57.84 3.83 -5.11
CA ARG A 353 58.93 3.19 -4.33
C ARG A 353 58.70 1.68 -4.16
N ARG A 354 59.76 0.93 -4.43
CA ARG A 354 59.94 -0.52 -4.28
C ARG A 354 59.37 -1.02 -2.94
N VAL A 355 58.50 -2.02 -2.99
CA VAL A 355 58.12 -2.81 -1.81
C VAL A 355 58.92 -4.12 -1.88
N SER A 356 59.77 -4.27 -0.87
CA SER A 356 60.50 -5.48 -0.51
C SER A 356 59.59 -6.70 -0.45
N GLU A 357 59.98 -7.76 -1.15
CA GLU A 357 59.43 -9.10 -1.02
C GLU A 357 59.69 -9.62 0.40
N HIS A 358 58.65 -9.75 1.21
CA HIS A 358 58.64 -10.63 2.38
C HIS A 358 57.33 -11.40 2.41
N THR A 359 57.45 -12.66 1.97
CA THR A 359 56.77 -13.86 2.48
C THR A 359 55.53 -13.65 3.37
N ALA A 360 54.36 -13.77 2.75
CA ALA A 360 53.14 -14.19 3.44
C ALA A 360 52.31 -15.10 2.54
N THR A 361 52.73 -16.36 2.39
CA THR A 361 51.87 -17.46 1.94
C THR A 361 50.84 -17.79 3.03
N ARG A 362 49.97 -16.83 3.35
CA ARG A 362 48.70 -17.15 4.04
C ARG A 362 47.77 -17.74 2.99
N SER A 363 47.42 -19.01 3.16
CA SER A 363 46.47 -19.69 2.26
C SER A 363 45.20 -18.86 2.09
N SER A 364 44.64 -18.82 0.88
CA SER A 364 43.35 -18.17 0.57
C SER A 364 42.22 -18.55 1.55
N LEU A 365 42.29 -19.76 2.10
CA LEU A 365 41.39 -20.27 3.15
C LEU A 365 41.39 -19.42 4.43
N VAL A 366 42.52 -18.87 4.85
CA VAL A 366 42.62 -18.00 6.05
C VAL A 366 41.96 -16.65 5.79
N VAL A 367 42.08 -16.11 4.57
CA VAL A 367 41.41 -14.87 4.15
C VAL A 367 39.89 -15.04 4.20
N ILE A 368 39.40 -16.13 3.61
CA ILE A 368 37.97 -16.47 3.60
C ILE A 368 37.48 -16.67 5.03
N LYS A 369 38.20 -17.41 5.87
CA LYS A 369 37.84 -17.64 7.27
C LYS A 369 37.73 -16.33 8.06
N ASN A 370 38.71 -15.43 7.92
CA ASN A 370 38.71 -14.16 8.65
C ASN A 370 37.59 -13.22 8.16
N ALA A 371 37.36 -13.14 6.84
CA ALA A 371 36.26 -12.37 6.28
C ALA A 371 34.90 -12.92 6.75
N LEU A 372 34.71 -14.24 6.79
CA LEU A 372 33.50 -14.87 7.31
C LEU A 372 33.31 -14.60 8.80
N ILE A 373 34.36 -14.67 9.63
CA ILE A 373 34.27 -14.36 11.07
C ILE A 373 33.87 -12.90 11.28
N ALA A 374 34.50 -11.97 10.57
CA ALA A 374 34.19 -10.54 10.66
C ALA A 374 32.78 -10.22 10.15
N PHE A 375 32.29 -10.96 9.15
CA PHE A 375 30.98 -10.73 8.55
C PHE A 375 29.84 -11.55 9.18
N ARG A 376 30.15 -12.51 10.06
CA ARG A 376 29.16 -13.34 10.77
C ARG A 376 28.02 -12.54 11.41
N PRO A 377 28.27 -11.40 12.09
CA PRO A 377 27.19 -10.60 12.68
C PRO A 377 26.22 -10.06 11.64
N TRP A 378 26.71 -9.65 10.46
CA TRP A 378 25.87 -9.17 9.37
C TRP A 378 24.98 -10.28 8.81
N ILE A 379 25.54 -11.47 8.54
CA ILE A 379 24.77 -12.64 8.07
C ILE A 379 23.68 -12.99 9.09
N PHE A 380 24.03 -13.08 10.37
CA PHE A 380 23.08 -13.40 11.42
C PHE A 380 21.94 -12.36 11.48
N THR A 381 22.26 -11.06 11.46
CA THR A 381 21.23 -10.02 11.43
C THR A 381 20.39 -10.05 10.16
N ALA A 382 20.96 -10.43 9.02
CA ALA A 382 20.22 -10.53 7.77
C ALA A 382 19.22 -11.69 7.80
N ILE A 383 19.61 -12.85 8.36
CA ILE A 383 18.71 -13.99 8.59
C ILE A 383 17.57 -13.58 9.54
N LEU A 384 17.89 -12.94 10.67
CA LEU A 384 16.86 -12.44 11.59
C LEU A 384 15.92 -11.43 10.92
N THR A 385 16.45 -10.55 10.08
CA THR A 385 15.65 -9.57 9.33
C THR A 385 14.69 -10.28 8.37
N ALA A 386 15.16 -11.30 7.64
CA ALA A 386 14.33 -12.08 6.72
C ALA A 386 13.23 -12.88 7.43
N LEU A 387 13.50 -13.39 8.64
CA LEU A 387 12.53 -14.14 9.45
C LEU A 387 11.56 -13.23 10.22
N SER A 388 11.88 -11.94 10.37
CA SER A 388 11.12 -11.02 11.23
C SER A 388 9.63 -10.87 10.91
N PRO A 389 9.15 -10.89 9.64
CA PRO A 389 7.71 -10.83 9.38
C PRO A 389 6.96 -12.02 9.97
N PHE A 390 7.50 -13.23 9.76
CA PHE A 390 6.87 -14.47 10.23
C PHE A 390 6.85 -14.59 11.75
N VAL A 391 7.86 -14.03 12.42
CA VAL A 391 7.95 -14.04 13.90
C VAL A 391 7.06 -12.97 14.51
N LEU A 392 7.17 -11.71 14.05
CA LEU A 392 6.42 -10.58 14.63
C LEU A 392 4.92 -10.66 14.30
N TYR A 393 4.58 -11.14 13.11
CA TYR A 393 3.20 -11.24 12.65
C TYR A 393 2.72 -12.68 12.54
N PHE A 394 3.26 -13.59 13.37
CA PHE A 394 2.81 -14.99 13.40
C PHE A 394 1.27 -15.14 13.45
N PRO A 395 0.52 -14.39 14.30
CA PRO A 395 -0.94 -14.50 14.30
C PRO A 395 -1.61 -14.13 12.98
N PHE A 396 -1.01 -13.24 12.18
CA PHE A 396 -1.51 -12.94 10.84
C PHE A 396 -1.28 -14.13 9.90
N PHE A 397 -0.03 -14.60 9.81
CA PHE A 397 0.37 -15.67 8.89
C PHE A 397 -0.23 -17.03 9.24
N ALA A 398 -0.59 -17.25 10.51
CA ALA A 398 -1.26 -18.48 10.94
C ALA A 398 -2.68 -18.63 10.36
N HIS A 399 -3.31 -17.53 9.93
CA HIS A 399 -4.67 -17.53 9.38
C HIS A 399 -4.74 -17.10 7.92
N TYR A 400 -3.68 -16.49 7.39
CA TYR A 400 -3.62 -16.03 6.02
C TYR A 400 -3.32 -17.18 5.05
N GLN A 401 -4.18 -17.33 4.05
CA GLN A 401 -3.97 -18.24 2.92
C GLN A 401 -3.65 -17.41 1.67
N SER A 402 -2.48 -17.65 1.10
CA SER A 402 -2.03 -16.95 -0.09
C SER A 402 -2.89 -17.35 -1.30
N PRO A 403 -3.44 -16.38 -2.07
CA PRO A 403 -4.07 -16.67 -3.35
C PRO A 403 -3.02 -16.96 -4.46
N VAL A 404 -1.74 -16.69 -4.19
CA VAL A 404 -0.63 -17.06 -5.06
C VAL A 404 -0.19 -18.47 -4.73
N THR A 405 -0.19 -19.35 -5.73
CA THR A 405 0.08 -20.79 -5.56
C THR A 405 1.46 -21.21 -6.06
N GLY A 406 2.09 -20.39 -6.89
CA GLY A 406 3.41 -20.68 -7.44
C GLY A 406 3.94 -19.58 -8.33
N LEU A 407 5.01 -19.92 -9.05
CA LEU A 407 5.69 -19.05 -10.00
C LEU A 407 5.62 -19.69 -11.39
N GLY A 408 4.95 -19.03 -12.33
CA GLY A 408 4.87 -19.44 -13.72
C GLY A 408 5.96 -18.79 -14.58
N PHE A 409 6.39 -19.50 -15.63
CA PHE A 409 7.31 -18.98 -16.64
C PHE A 409 6.50 -18.45 -17.85
N ALA A 410 6.60 -17.14 -18.10
CA ALA A 410 5.74 -16.47 -19.07
C ALA A 410 5.92 -16.99 -20.52
N PRO A 411 7.14 -17.18 -21.06
CA PRO A 411 7.33 -17.68 -22.42
C PRO A 411 6.64 -19.01 -22.70
N GLU A 412 6.74 -19.95 -21.76
CA GLU A 412 6.11 -21.26 -21.89
C GLU A 412 4.58 -21.16 -21.78
N PHE A 413 4.10 -20.42 -20.78
CA PHE A 413 2.67 -20.25 -20.54
C PHE A 413 1.95 -19.64 -21.75
N VAL A 414 2.53 -18.61 -22.39
CA VAL A 414 1.89 -17.98 -23.55
C VAL A 414 1.87 -18.88 -24.78
N VAL A 415 2.88 -19.73 -24.96
CA VAL A 415 2.94 -20.70 -26.06
C VAL A 415 1.86 -21.75 -25.84
N LYS A 416 1.77 -22.33 -24.63
CA LYS A 416 0.77 -23.35 -24.27
C LYS A 416 -0.67 -22.84 -24.44
N ASN A 417 -0.91 -21.56 -24.17
CA ASN A 417 -2.27 -20.98 -24.20
C ASN A 417 -2.59 -20.20 -25.49
N ASN A 418 -1.75 -20.26 -26.54
CA ASN A 418 -1.91 -19.50 -27.79
C ASN A 418 -2.03 -17.99 -27.59
N LEU A 419 -1.26 -17.44 -26.65
CA LEU A 419 -1.23 -16.00 -26.32
C LEU A 419 0.00 -15.28 -26.92
N VAL A 420 0.82 -15.96 -27.72
CA VAL A 420 2.00 -15.35 -28.37
C VAL A 420 1.53 -14.25 -29.34
N GLY A 421 2.09 -13.04 -29.20
CA GLY A 421 1.74 -11.93 -30.08
C GLY A 421 0.35 -11.35 -29.84
N THR A 422 -0.40 -11.86 -28.86
CA THR A 422 -1.42 -11.04 -28.20
C THR A 422 -0.69 -9.79 -27.67
N THR A 423 -1.37 -8.65 -27.63
CA THR A 423 -0.79 -7.35 -27.23
C THR A 423 0.01 -7.38 -25.91
N GLN A 424 -0.12 -8.44 -25.13
CA GLN A 424 0.42 -8.57 -23.79
C GLN A 424 1.87 -9.02 -23.69
N TRP A 425 2.33 -9.98 -24.50
CA TRP A 425 3.61 -10.62 -24.21
C TRP A 425 4.32 -11.14 -25.49
N PRO A 426 5.64 -10.88 -25.66
CA PRO A 426 6.46 -10.00 -24.82
C PRO A 426 5.95 -8.56 -24.90
N SER A 427 6.12 -7.78 -23.82
CA SER A 427 5.75 -6.37 -23.86
C SER A 427 6.44 -5.68 -25.04
N SER A 428 5.66 -5.00 -25.88
CA SER A 428 6.22 -4.30 -27.03
C SER A 428 7.21 -3.21 -26.59
N PHE A 429 8.18 -2.91 -27.45
CA PHE A 429 9.13 -1.83 -27.19
C PHE A 429 8.42 -0.50 -26.91
N TRP A 430 7.37 -0.17 -27.68
CA TRP A 430 6.62 1.07 -27.52
C TRP A 430 5.86 1.13 -26.19
N PHE A 431 5.34 0.00 -25.71
CA PHE A 431 4.71 -0.11 -24.40
C PHE A 431 5.73 0.17 -23.29
N LEU A 432 6.88 -0.51 -23.30
CA LEU A 432 7.93 -0.31 -22.30
C LEU A 432 8.53 1.10 -22.37
N PHE A 433 8.75 1.63 -23.57
CA PHE A 433 9.26 2.98 -23.77
C PHE A 433 8.27 4.05 -23.31
N GLY A 434 6.96 3.84 -23.52
CA GLY A 434 5.91 4.73 -23.06
C GLY A 434 5.86 4.86 -21.52
N ILE A 435 6.14 3.79 -20.78
CA ILE A 435 6.15 3.82 -19.31
C ILE A 435 7.52 4.25 -18.78
N TRP A 436 8.57 3.57 -19.23
CA TRP A 436 9.90 3.59 -18.60
C TRP A 436 10.94 4.41 -19.35
N GLY A 437 10.67 4.84 -20.58
CA GLY A 437 11.66 5.41 -21.50
C GLY A 437 12.40 6.63 -20.94
N LEU A 438 11.70 7.53 -20.25
CA LEU A 438 12.32 8.71 -19.64
C LEU A 438 13.29 8.34 -18.51
N TYR A 439 12.89 7.39 -17.66
CA TYR A 439 13.73 6.89 -16.57
C TYR A 439 14.94 6.10 -17.11
N ALA A 440 14.74 5.29 -18.14
CA ALA A 440 15.80 4.56 -18.83
C ALA A 440 16.84 5.52 -19.43
N LEU A 441 16.40 6.62 -20.05
CA LEU A 441 17.32 7.64 -20.59
C LEU A 441 18.19 8.26 -19.50
N ILE A 442 17.60 8.64 -18.36
CA ILE A 442 18.34 9.21 -17.21
C ILE A 442 19.37 8.19 -16.68
N PHE A 443 18.98 6.92 -16.57
CA PHE A 443 19.87 5.85 -16.15
C PHE A 443 21.06 5.65 -17.12
N LEU A 444 20.81 5.59 -18.43
CA LEU A 444 21.85 5.44 -19.46
C LEU A 444 22.86 6.60 -19.44
N ILE A 445 22.38 7.84 -19.34
CA ILE A 445 23.24 9.03 -19.18
C ILE A 445 24.06 8.91 -17.88
N GLY A 446 23.45 8.37 -16.82
CA GLY A 446 24.10 8.06 -15.56
C GLY A 446 25.26 7.09 -15.72
N LEU A 447 25.05 5.99 -16.46
CA LEU A 447 26.07 4.97 -16.71
C LEU A 447 27.28 5.55 -17.46
N ILE A 448 27.03 6.38 -18.48
CA ILE A 448 28.09 7.08 -19.22
C ILE A 448 28.97 7.93 -18.27
N ASN A 449 28.36 8.49 -17.23
CA ASN A 449 29.03 9.37 -16.26
C ASN A 449 29.36 8.69 -14.91
N ILE A 450 29.29 7.36 -14.83
CA ILE A 450 29.36 6.61 -13.56
C ILE A 450 30.64 6.88 -12.76
N LYS A 451 31.79 7.03 -13.44
CA LYS A 451 33.08 7.31 -12.77
C LYS A 451 33.05 8.62 -11.99
N LYS A 452 32.41 9.66 -12.54
CA LYS A 452 32.27 10.97 -11.89
C LYS A 452 31.24 10.90 -10.76
N ILE A 453 30.13 10.21 -10.97
CA ILE A 453 29.05 10.10 -9.98
C ILE A 453 29.47 9.30 -8.76
N LYS A 454 30.30 8.27 -8.94
CA LYS A 454 30.83 7.44 -7.83
C LYS A 454 31.58 8.26 -6.78
N GLN A 455 32.13 9.42 -7.15
CA GLN A 455 32.87 10.32 -6.25
C GLN A 455 31.95 11.21 -5.39
N ILE A 456 30.65 11.25 -5.69
CA ILE A 456 29.68 12.08 -4.96
C ILE A 456 29.18 11.33 -3.72
N ALA A 457 28.69 12.07 -2.72
CA ALA A 457 28.17 11.52 -1.46
C ALA A 457 27.09 10.41 -1.64
N SER A 458 26.34 10.40 -2.75
CA SER A 458 25.34 9.35 -3.06
C SER A 458 25.96 8.01 -3.48
N GLY A 459 27.22 7.98 -3.91
CA GLY A 459 27.91 6.78 -4.38
C GLY A 459 27.15 6.06 -5.50
N LEU A 460 27.06 4.73 -5.39
CA LEU A 460 26.39 3.86 -6.36
C LEU A 460 24.91 3.60 -6.02
N PHE A 461 24.38 4.21 -4.96
CA PHE A 461 23.01 3.97 -4.51
C PHE A 461 21.93 4.21 -5.58
N PRO A 462 21.91 5.33 -6.35
CA PRO A 462 20.90 5.50 -7.40
C PRO A 462 20.97 4.42 -8.48
N PHE A 463 22.18 3.92 -8.81
CA PHE A 463 22.33 2.82 -9.77
C PHE A 463 21.82 1.49 -9.22
N LEU A 464 22.00 1.24 -7.91
CA LEU A 464 21.39 0.09 -7.24
C LEU A 464 19.87 0.12 -7.35
N LEU A 465 19.25 1.29 -7.11
CA LEU A 465 17.79 1.42 -7.22
C LEU A 465 17.30 1.18 -8.65
N PHE A 466 17.99 1.72 -9.66
CA PHE A 466 17.68 1.42 -11.07
C PHE A 466 17.90 -0.05 -11.43
N LEU A 467 18.97 -0.68 -10.93
CA LEU A 467 19.22 -2.09 -11.15
C LEU A 467 18.07 -2.94 -10.60
N VAL A 468 17.63 -2.65 -9.37
CA VAL A 468 16.49 -3.34 -8.77
C VAL A 468 15.22 -3.09 -9.57
N ALA A 469 14.93 -1.84 -9.94
CA ALA A 469 13.77 -1.52 -10.79
C ALA A 469 13.80 -2.30 -12.12
N PHE A 470 14.96 -2.38 -12.79
CA PHE A 470 15.14 -3.15 -14.01
C PHE A 470 14.92 -4.65 -13.78
N VAL A 471 15.47 -5.22 -12.70
CA VAL A 471 15.25 -6.62 -12.32
C VAL A 471 13.77 -6.90 -12.10
N LEU A 472 13.05 -6.00 -11.42
CA LEU A 472 11.60 -6.14 -11.23
C LEU A 472 10.83 -6.09 -12.56
N ILE A 473 11.17 -5.17 -13.46
CA ILE A 473 10.53 -5.09 -14.79
C ILE A 473 10.85 -6.33 -15.62
N ALA A 474 12.11 -6.75 -15.68
CA ALA A 474 12.52 -7.96 -16.39
C ALA A 474 11.86 -9.22 -15.81
N PHE A 475 11.70 -9.28 -14.49
CA PHE A 475 10.96 -10.35 -13.82
C PHE A 475 9.53 -10.43 -14.35
N THR A 476 8.82 -9.32 -14.52
CA THR A 476 7.44 -9.32 -15.06
C THR A 476 7.33 -9.76 -16.53
N GLU A 477 8.45 -9.77 -17.26
CA GLU A 477 8.54 -10.29 -18.64
C GLU A 477 8.92 -11.76 -18.69
N LEU A 478 9.54 -12.30 -17.64
CA LEU A 478 9.99 -13.71 -17.64
C LEU A 478 9.11 -14.59 -16.77
N PHE A 479 8.59 -14.05 -15.69
CA PHE A 479 7.87 -14.79 -14.66
C PHE A 479 6.60 -14.06 -14.24
N PHE A 480 5.63 -14.84 -13.74
CA PHE A 480 4.42 -14.30 -13.13
C PHE A 480 4.02 -15.14 -11.92
N LEU A 481 3.37 -14.49 -10.96
CA LEU A 481 2.76 -15.18 -9.82
C LEU A 481 1.49 -15.89 -10.30
N GLN A 482 1.41 -17.19 -10.07
CA GLN A 482 0.23 -17.99 -10.39
C GLN A 482 -0.89 -17.64 -9.38
N ASP A 483 -1.89 -16.92 -9.85
CA ASP A 483 -3.09 -16.53 -9.09
C ASP A 483 -4.39 -16.87 -9.85
N LEU A 484 -5.57 -16.47 -9.38
CA LEU A 484 -6.83 -16.76 -10.07
C LEU A 484 -6.82 -16.43 -11.58
N PHE A 485 -6.17 -15.34 -11.99
CA PHE A 485 -6.29 -14.81 -13.35
C PHE A 485 -5.69 -15.74 -14.40
N HIS A 486 -4.56 -16.40 -14.13
CA HIS A 486 -3.95 -17.27 -15.15
C HIS A 486 -4.84 -18.48 -15.51
N ILE A 487 -5.77 -18.86 -14.64
CA ILE A 487 -6.77 -19.90 -14.91
C ILE A 487 -8.04 -19.26 -15.47
N THR A 488 -8.72 -18.42 -14.69
CA THR A 488 -10.09 -18.01 -15.04
C THR A 488 -10.14 -17.02 -16.20
N ASN A 489 -9.03 -16.31 -16.46
CA ASN A 489 -8.93 -15.35 -17.54
C ASN A 489 -7.49 -15.28 -18.04
N PRO A 490 -6.98 -16.28 -18.79
CA PRO A 490 -5.57 -16.42 -19.16
C PRO A 490 -4.94 -15.18 -19.81
N PRO A 491 -5.68 -14.35 -20.59
CA PRO A 491 -5.17 -13.04 -20.99
C PRO A 491 -4.70 -12.15 -19.81
N TYR A 492 -5.20 -12.28 -18.59
CA TYR A 492 -4.77 -11.47 -17.44
C TYR A 492 -3.69 -12.15 -16.59
N PHE A 493 -3.07 -13.25 -17.05
CA PHE A 493 -2.21 -14.13 -16.24
C PHE A 493 -1.11 -13.43 -15.43
N ARG A 494 -0.57 -12.31 -15.94
CA ARG A 494 0.50 -11.55 -15.28
C ARG A 494 0.05 -10.19 -14.73
N SER A 495 -1.25 -9.89 -14.74
CA SER A 495 -1.77 -8.55 -14.40
C SER A 495 -1.33 -8.09 -13.01
N ASN A 496 -1.53 -8.92 -11.98
CA ASN A 496 -1.07 -8.61 -10.61
C ASN A 496 0.46 -8.48 -10.51
N THR A 497 1.19 -9.33 -11.23
CA THR A 497 2.66 -9.31 -11.21
C THR A 497 3.19 -7.99 -11.79
N VAL A 498 2.68 -7.60 -12.97
CA VAL A 498 3.04 -6.35 -13.65
C VAL A 498 2.64 -5.14 -12.81
N PHE A 499 1.42 -5.14 -12.27
CA PHE A 499 0.91 -4.06 -11.43
C PHE A 499 1.80 -3.84 -10.20
N LYS A 500 2.01 -4.87 -9.38
CA LYS A 500 2.65 -4.73 -8.07
C LYS A 500 4.14 -4.43 -8.20
N PHE A 501 4.86 -5.12 -9.08
CA PHE A 501 6.28 -4.85 -9.30
C PHE A 501 6.54 -3.58 -10.11
N GLY A 502 5.66 -3.26 -11.06
CA GLY A 502 5.68 -1.97 -11.77
C GLY A 502 5.54 -0.79 -10.82
N TYR A 503 4.63 -0.87 -9.84
CA TYR A 503 4.45 0.17 -8.83
C TYR A 503 5.75 0.47 -8.05
N HIS A 504 6.48 -0.57 -7.65
CA HIS A 504 7.78 -0.42 -6.96
C HIS A 504 8.88 0.08 -7.90
N ALA A 505 8.98 -0.46 -9.11
CA ALA A 505 9.93 0.00 -10.11
C ALA A 505 9.78 1.50 -10.42
N TRP A 506 8.54 2.01 -10.41
CA TRP A 506 8.25 3.44 -10.54
C TRP A 506 8.85 4.26 -9.39
N ILE A 507 8.57 3.88 -8.14
CA ILE A 507 9.06 4.58 -6.95
C ILE A 507 10.59 4.63 -6.96
N LEU A 508 11.25 3.47 -7.17
CA LEU A 508 12.71 3.37 -7.18
C LEU A 508 13.33 4.21 -8.31
N SER A 509 12.74 4.18 -9.51
CA SER A 509 13.19 4.97 -10.65
C SER A 509 13.04 6.47 -10.40
N GLY A 510 11.93 6.91 -9.79
CA GLY A 510 11.69 8.31 -9.45
C GLY A 510 12.75 8.88 -8.50
N PHE A 511 13.08 8.14 -7.43
CA PHE A 511 14.16 8.51 -6.50
C PHE A 511 15.52 8.57 -7.17
N ALA A 512 15.86 7.49 -7.89
CA ALA A 512 17.16 7.38 -8.54
C ALA A 512 17.36 8.49 -9.57
N SER A 513 16.31 8.82 -10.33
CA SER A 513 16.31 9.89 -11.31
C SER A 513 16.59 11.25 -10.69
N ALA A 514 15.92 11.62 -9.60
CA ALA A 514 16.15 12.91 -8.95
C ALA A 514 17.59 13.06 -8.42
N VAL A 515 18.17 11.99 -7.87
CA VAL A 515 19.57 11.99 -7.40
C VAL A 515 20.55 12.08 -8.58
N LEU A 516 20.31 11.37 -9.69
CA LEU A 516 21.17 11.45 -10.88
C LEU A 516 21.07 12.82 -11.56
N LEU A 517 19.88 13.39 -11.70
CA LEU A 517 19.68 14.72 -12.26
C LEU A 517 20.45 15.77 -11.44
N TRP A 518 20.40 15.70 -10.11
CA TRP A 518 21.23 16.54 -9.25
C TRP A 518 22.73 16.33 -9.46
N ALA A 519 23.16 15.07 -9.56
CA ALA A 519 24.56 14.72 -9.80
C ALA A 519 25.07 15.25 -11.14
N PHE A 520 24.23 15.29 -12.18
CA PHE A 520 24.56 15.91 -13.46
C PHE A 520 24.72 17.42 -13.34
N TRP A 521 23.78 18.09 -12.66
CA TRP A 521 23.84 19.53 -12.43
C TRP A 521 25.18 19.96 -11.79
N GLY A 522 25.63 19.22 -10.77
CA GLY A 522 26.91 19.50 -10.10
C GLY A 522 28.16 19.35 -10.97
N GLN A 523 28.06 18.75 -12.16
CA GLN A 523 29.17 18.56 -13.10
C GLN A 523 29.25 19.62 -14.20
N LEU A 524 28.20 20.44 -14.37
CA LEU A 524 28.12 21.44 -15.44
C LEU A 524 28.91 22.70 -15.06
N LYS A 525 29.93 23.05 -15.87
CA LYS A 525 30.81 24.20 -15.63
C LYS A 525 30.53 25.41 -16.53
N SER A 526 29.92 25.20 -17.69
CA SER A 526 29.66 26.25 -18.70
C SER A 526 28.20 26.69 -18.65
N VAL A 527 27.96 28.00 -18.81
CA VAL A 527 26.61 28.59 -18.90
C VAL A 527 25.81 27.92 -20.03
N VAL A 528 26.43 27.65 -21.18
CA VAL A 528 25.75 26.97 -22.31
C VAL A 528 25.27 25.58 -21.90
N SER A 529 26.13 24.79 -21.24
CA SER A 529 25.75 23.45 -20.77
C SER A 529 24.66 23.47 -19.70
N GLN A 530 24.67 24.48 -18.82
CA GLN A 530 23.65 24.69 -17.81
C GLN A 530 22.31 25.09 -18.46
N SER A 531 22.32 25.99 -19.44
CA SER A 531 21.12 26.38 -20.19
C SER A 531 20.50 25.20 -20.94
N ILE A 532 21.31 24.39 -21.63
CA ILE A 532 20.83 23.17 -22.30
C ILE A 532 20.20 22.21 -21.30
N TYR A 533 20.87 21.97 -20.16
CA TYR A 533 20.36 21.10 -19.12
C TYR A 533 19.04 21.62 -18.54
N VAL A 534 18.92 22.91 -18.24
CA VAL A 534 17.68 23.51 -17.72
C VAL A 534 16.55 23.37 -18.74
N SER A 535 16.81 23.61 -20.03
CA SER A 535 15.81 23.41 -21.09
C SER A 535 15.33 21.95 -21.15
N LEU A 536 16.25 20.99 -21.18
CA LEU A 536 15.92 19.56 -21.20
C LEU A 536 15.16 19.12 -19.94
N LEU A 537 15.58 19.60 -18.77
CA LEU A 537 14.92 19.33 -17.51
C LEU A 537 13.50 19.92 -17.47
N SER A 538 13.32 21.11 -18.05
CA SER A 538 12.00 21.76 -18.13
C SER A 538 11.06 20.97 -19.01
N VAL A 539 11.53 20.50 -20.17
CA VAL A 539 10.77 19.60 -21.05
C VAL A 539 10.40 18.30 -20.34
N PHE A 540 11.36 17.67 -19.65
CA PHE A 540 11.10 16.47 -18.85
C PHE A 540 10.02 16.70 -17.79
N ILE A 541 10.11 17.80 -17.03
CA ILE A 541 9.11 18.19 -16.01
C ILE A 541 7.74 18.38 -16.66
N ILE A 542 7.64 19.09 -17.78
CA ILE A 542 6.36 19.28 -18.49
C ILE A 542 5.75 17.93 -18.89
N ILE A 543 6.55 17.03 -19.47
CA ILE A 543 6.08 15.71 -19.91
C ILE A 543 5.52 14.90 -18.73
N VAL A 544 6.23 14.83 -17.60
CA VAL A 544 5.82 13.98 -16.48
C VAL A 544 4.70 14.59 -15.63
N PHE A 545 4.59 15.93 -15.55
CA PHE A 545 3.58 16.60 -14.72
C PHE A 545 2.31 17.02 -15.48
N ILE A 546 2.20 16.69 -16.77
CA ILE A 546 0.93 16.87 -17.51
C ILE A 546 -0.17 15.94 -16.99
N PHE A 547 0.20 14.70 -16.62
CA PHE A 547 -0.71 13.69 -16.12
C PHE A 547 -1.45 14.11 -14.84
N PRO A 548 -0.80 14.53 -13.74
CA PRO A 548 -1.53 14.88 -12.53
C PRO A 548 -2.50 16.05 -12.75
N ILE A 549 -2.15 17.03 -13.60
CA ILE A 549 -3.02 18.16 -13.91
C ILE A 549 -4.26 17.69 -14.69
N ALA A 550 -4.04 17.00 -15.80
CA ALA A 550 -5.13 16.52 -16.66
C ALA A 550 -5.98 15.45 -15.98
N GLY A 551 -5.35 14.50 -15.27
CA GLY A 551 -6.00 13.42 -14.55
C GLY A 551 -6.88 13.93 -13.40
N ILE A 552 -6.43 14.92 -12.62
CA ILE A 552 -7.28 15.56 -11.60
C ILE A 552 -8.48 16.24 -12.26
N SER A 553 -8.26 16.98 -13.35
CA SER A 553 -9.35 17.63 -14.08
C SER A 553 -10.38 16.63 -14.59
N GLN A 554 -9.94 15.51 -15.16
CA GLN A 554 -10.83 14.49 -15.72
C GLN A 554 -11.56 13.69 -14.62
N ALA A 555 -10.91 13.37 -13.51
CA ALA A 555 -11.48 12.55 -12.44
C ALA A 555 -12.42 13.34 -11.51
N TYR A 556 -12.09 14.60 -11.18
CA TYR A 556 -12.80 15.39 -10.18
C TYR A 556 -13.60 16.56 -10.75
N PHE A 557 -13.30 16.97 -11.97
CA PHE A 557 -13.95 18.09 -12.62
C PHE A 557 -14.46 17.75 -14.03
N PRO A 558 -15.17 16.62 -14.22
CA PRO A 558 -15.71 16.27 -15.52
C PRO A 558 -16.69 17.35 -16.01
N PRO A 559 -16.87 17.49 -17.34
CA PRO A 559 -17.92 18.34 -17.90
C PRO A 559 -19.27 17.91 -17.34
N VAL A 560 -20.03 18.86 -16.79
CA VAL A 560 -21.39 18.65 -16.28
C VAL A 560 -22.32 19.67 -16.93
N PRO A 561 -23.63 19.38 -17.09
CA PRO A 561 -24.60 20.34 -17.61
C PRO A 561 -24.55 21.65 -16.81
N GLU A 562 -24.82 22.81 -17.45
CA GLU A 562 -24.70 24.14 -16.83
C GLU A 562 -25.45 24.29 -15.49
N ASN A 563 -26.54 23.55 -15.31
CA ASN A 563 -27.39 23.61 -14.11
C ASN A 563 -27.00 22.59 -13.02
N ALA A 564 -26.02 21.72 -13.26
CA ALA A 564 -25.61 20.69 -12.31
C ALA A 564 -24.65 21.26 -11.26
N LYS A 565 -25.07 21.24 -9.99
CA LYS A 565 -24.21 21.64 -8.86
C LYS A 565 -23.22 20.52 -8.54
N ARG A 566 -21.93 20.86 -8.52
CA ARG A 566 -20.89 19.96 -7.97
C ARG A 566 -21.03 19.92 -6.45
N PHE A 567 -21.18 18.72 -5.90
CA PHE A 567 -21.31 18.53 -4.46
C PHE A 567 -19.93 18.37 -3.82
N PHE A 568 -19.61 19.19 -2.83
CA PHE A 568 -18.38 19.06 -2.05
C PHE A 568 -18.67 18.33 -0.74
N THR A 569 -18.08 17.16 -0.55
CA THR A 569 -18.17 16.40 0.70
C THR A 569 -16.96 15.48 0.89
N LEU A 570 -16.57 15.31 2.15
CA LEU A 570 -15.57 14.31 2.55
C LEU A 570 -16.22 13.09 3.22
N ASP A 571 -17.53 13.12 3.41
CA ASP A 571 -18.29 11.95 3.83
C ASP A 571 -18.41 10.98 2.66
N GLY A 572 -17.67 9.88 2.74
CA GLY A 572 -17.68 8.84 1.72
C GLY A 572 -19.03 8.17 1.48
N GLY A 573 -19.94 8.23 2.45
CA GLY A 573 -21.28 7.65 2.37
C GLY A 573 -22.37 8.62 1.94
N ALA A 574 -22.05 9.90 1.70
CA ALA A 574 -23.07 10.91 1.37
C ALA A 574 -23.90 10.58 0.13
N PHE A 575 -23.35 9.82 -0.83
CA PHE A 575 -24.05 9.40 -2.03
C PHE A 575 -25.21 8.43 -1.74
N ILE A 576 -25.16 7.68 -0.63
CA ILE A 576 -26.20 6.73 -0.22
C ILE A 576 -27.53 7.44 -0.11
N LYS A 577 -27.55 8.62 0.53
CA LYS A 577 -28.76 9.43 0.67
C LYS A 577 -29.39 9.81 -0.67
N ASN A 578 -28.59 9.97 -1.72
CA ASN A 578 -29.08 10.27 -3.06
C ASN A 578 -29.57 9.00 -3.79
N LYS A 579 -29.04 7.82 -3.48
CA LYS A 579 -29.48 6.52 -4.03
C LYS A 579 -30.74 6.00 -3.31
N SER A 580 -30.72 6.00 -1.98
CA SER A 580 -31.84 5.61 -1.12
C SER A 580 -31.75 6.35 0.22
N ILE A 581 -32.78 7.16 0.49
CA ILE A 581 -32.90 7.85 1.79
C ILE A 581 -33.10 6.86 2.93
N ASP A 582 -33.80 5.75 2.65
CA ASP A 582 -34.10 4.71 3.62
C ASP A 582 -32.85 3.92 4.04
N ASP A 583 -31.97 3.58 3.09
CA ASP A 583 -30.67 2.96 3.40
C ASP A 583 -29.83 3.88 4.29
N SER A 584 -29.78 5.18 3.95
CA SER A 584 -29.02 6.18 4.71
C SER A 584 -29.52 6.28 6.15
N GLN A 585 -30.84 6.38 6.35
CA GLN A 585 -31.43 6.47 7.69
C GLN A 585 -31.22 5.17 8.49
N THR A 586 -31.31 4.01 7.83
CA THR A 586 -31.06 2.71 8.47
C THR A 586 -29.61 2.58 8.93
N ILE A 587 -28.64 2.96 8.09
CA ILE A 587 -27.22 2.96 8.44
C ILE A 587 -26.95 3.89 9.64
N GLU A 588 -27.52 5.09 9.64
CA GLU A 588 -27.41 6.02 10.77
C GLU A 588 -27.98 5.42 12.06
N TRP A 589 -29.16 4.81 11.98
CA TRP A 589 -29.80 4.17 13.12
C TRP A 589 -28.95 3.01 13.66
N ILE A 590 -28.44 2.12 12.80
CA ILE A 590 -27.57 1.00 13.20
C ILE A 590 -26.31 1.51 13.91
N ASN A 591 -25.64 2.54 13.36
CA ASN A 591 -24.43 3.10 13.94
C ASN A 591 -24.67 3.74 15.33
N ARG A 592 -25.85 4.32 15.54
CA ARG A 592 -26.24 4.90 16.84
C ARG A 592 -26.59 3.82 17.86
N ASN A 593 -27.36 2.80 17.47
CA ASN A 593 -28.02 1.87 18.40
C ASN A 593 -27.32 0.52 18.55
N ILE A 594 -26.64 -0.01 17.53
CA ILE A 594 -26.02 -1.33 17.57
C ILE A 594 -24.49 -1.21 17.67
N LYS A 595 -23.98 -1.37 18.90
CA LYS A 595 -22.54 -1.27 19.20
C LYS A 595 -21.75 -2.53 18.87
N LYS A 596 -22.28 -3.70 19.19
CA LYS A 596 -21.64 -4.99 18.92
C LYS A 596 -21.64 -5.28 17.42
N ARG A 597 -20.55 -5.84 16.90
CA ARG A 597 -20.48 -6.34 15.53
C ARG A 597 -21.28 -7.63 15.41
N THR A 598 -22.48 -7.57 14.84
CA THR A 598 -23.40 -8.71 14.63
C THR A 598 -23.55 -9.00 13.14
N THR A 599 -24.16 -10.16 12.82
CA THR A 599 -24.49 -10.50 11.43
C THR A 599 -25.78 -9.82 11.04
N ILE A 600 -25.73 -9.05 9.96
CA ILE A 600 -26.89 -8.56 9.24
C ILE A 600 -27.03 -9.34 7.94
N LEU A 601 -28.24 -9.63 7.51
CA LEU A 601 -28.53 -10.13 6.17
C LEU A 601 -29.05 -8.96 5.33
N GLU A 602 -28.44 -8.78 4.18
CA GLU A 602 -28.86 -7.85 3.13
C GLU A 602 -28.64 -8.50 1.75
N ALA A 603 -29.10 -7.86 0.68
CA ALA A 603 -28.95 -8.36 -0.67
C ALA A 603 -27.47 -8.55 -1.05
N ALA A 604 -27.17 -9.76 -1.54
CA ALA A 604 -25.86 -10.15 -2.05
C ALA A 604 -25.84 -10.17 -3.58
N GLY A 605 -24.68 -9.91 -4.19
CA GLY A 605 -24.56 -9.80 -5.64
C GLY A 605 -23.11 -9.68 -6.10
N ASP A 606 -22.93 -9.28 -7.36
CA ASP A 606 -21.61 -9.12 -7.94
C ASP A 606 -20.84 -7.91 -7.38
N SER A 607 -19.51 -8.03 -7.47
CA SER A 607 -18.57 -6.99 -7.06
C SER A 607 -18.75 -5.70 -7.85
N TYR A 608 -18.34 -4.57 -7.26
CA TYR A 608 -18.50 -3.23 -7.83
C TYR A 608 -19.95 -2.74 -7.97
N GLY A 609 -20.91 -3.50 -7.42
CA GLY A 609 -22.31 -3.10 -7.28
C GLY A 609 -22.61 -2.44 -5.94
N TYR A 610 -23.88 -2.06 -5.74
CA TYR A 610 -24.38 -1.45 -4.50
C TYR A 610 -24.72 -2.48 -3.39
N PHE A 611 -24.52 -3.77 -3.66
CA PHE A 611 -24.74 -4.88 -2.72
C PHE A 611 -23.83 -4.77 -1.49
N GLY A 612 -24.35 -5.10 -0.32
CA GLY A 612 -23.59 -5.04 0.95
C GLY A 612 -23.52 -3.67 1.64
N ARG A 613 -24.20 -2.64 1.11
CA ARG A 613 -24.08 -1.24 1.59
C ARG A 613 -24.34 -1.05 3.07
N ILE A 614 -25.27 -1.78 3.66
CA ILE A 614 -25.58 -1.63 5.07
C ILE A 614 -24.39 -2.11 5.90
N GLY A 615 -23.86 -3.29 5.61
CA GLY A 615 -22.68 -3.86 6.26
C GLY A 615 -21.43 -2.99 6.09
N VAL A 616 -21.17 -2.49 4.87
CA VAL A 616 -20.00 -1.66 4.55
C VAL A 616 -19.94 -0.40 5.42
N PHE A 617 -21.05 0.33 5.51
CA PHE A 617 -21.11 1.62 6.20
C PHE A 617 -21.43 1.52 7.69
N THR A 618 -21.76 0.32 8.18
CA THR A 618 -21.98 0.07 9.62
C THR A 618 -20.88 -0.78 10.26
N GLY A 619 -20.00 -1.41 9.47
CA GLY A 619 -18.98 -2.35 9.93
C GLY A 619 -19.53 -3.70 10.41
N MET A 620 -20.80 -4.01 10.14
CA MET A 620 -21.41 -5.30 10.48
C MET A 620 -20.85 -6.42 9.58
N LYS A 621 -21.05 -7.68 10.00
CA LYS A 621 -20.71 -8.85 9.18
C LYS A 621 -21.94 -9.29 8.40
N ASN A 622 -21.74 -9.89 7.23
CA ASN A 622 -22.78 -10.48 6.40
C ASN A 622 -22.47 -11.95 6.14
N PRO A 623 -23.48 -12.82 5.95
CA PRO A 623 -23.27 -14.21 5.54
C PRO A 623 -22.52 -14.27 4.21
N ILE A 624 -22.93 -13.43 3.25
CA ILE A 624 -22.32 -13.29 1.93
C ILE A 624 -22.69 -11.94 1.32
N ASN A 625 -21.80 -11.34 0.52
CA ASN A 625 -22.10 -10.17 -0.33
C ASN A 625 -21.38 -10.31 -1.68
N TRP A 626 -20.29 -9.57 -1.92
CA TRP A 626 -19.58 -9.57 -3.21
C TRP A 626 -18.98 -10.94 -3.52
N PHE A 627 -19.67 -11.73 -4.35
CA PHE A 627 -19.35 -13.13 -4.61
C PHE A 627 -17.96 -13.31 -5.23
N SER A 628 -17.64 -12.51 -6.25
CA SER A 628 -16.37 -12.63 -6.98
C SER A 628 -15.15 -12.23 -6.13
N HIS A 629 -15.29 -11.30 -5.18
CA HIS A 629 -14.23 -11.00 -4.21
C HIS A 629 -14.00 -12.15 -3.24
N GLN A 630 -15.08 -12.71 -2.67
CA GLN A 630 -14.96 -13.86 -1.77
C GLN A 630 -14.35 -15.06 -2.49
N TRP A 631 -14.73 -15.30 -3.74
CA TRP A 631 -14.11 -16.35 -4.55
C TRP A 631 -12.63 -16.07 -4.78
N THR A 632 -12.24 -14.84 -5.10
CA THR A 632 -10.82 -14.47 -5.31
C THR A 632 -9.99 -14.67 -4.03
N TRP A 633 -10.51 -14.29 -2.87
CA TRP A 633 -9.80 -14.43 -1.59
C TRP A 633 -9.72 -15.88 -1.10
N ARG A 634 -10.59 -16.76 -1.57
CA ARG A 634 -10.68 -18.15 -1.11
C ARG A 634 -10.46 -19.16 -2.23
N PHE A 635 -9.89 -18.69 -3.32
CA PHE A 635 -9.64 -19.50 -4.50
C PHE A 635 -8.74 -20.68 -4.11
N ARG A 636 -9.24 -21.89 -4.35
CA ARG A 636 -8.47 -23.11 -4.19
C ARG A 636 -7.91 -23.50 -5.55
N TYR A 637 -6.59 -23.57 -5.63
CA TYR A 637 -5.93 -24.01 -6.84
C TYR A 637 -6.08 -25.53 -7.00
N PRO A 638 -6.63 -26.00 -8.12
CA PRO A 638 -6.74 -27.43 -8.38
C PRO A 638 -5.35 -28.04 -8.57
N ALA A 639 -5.02 -29.10 -7.84
CA ALA A 639 -3.73 -29.75 -7.96
C ALA A 639 -3.54 -30.34 -9.38
N GLY A 640 -2.39 -30.05 -10.00
CA GLY A 640 -2.00 -30.62 -11.30
C GLY A 640 -2.66 -29.99 -12.54
N VAL A 641 -3.38 -28.87 -12.39
CA VAL A 641 -4.02 -28.16 -13.50
C VAL A 641 -3.11 -27.05 -14.00
N GLU A 642 -2.56 -27.20 -15.20
CA GLU A 642 -1.67 -26.20 -15.80
C GLU A 642 -2.38 -25.26 -16.77
N SER A 643 -3.60 -25.61 -17.20
CA SER A 643 -4.42 -24.77 -18.07
C SER A 643 -5.89 -24.84 -17.70
N TRP A 644 -6.57 -23.71 -17.75
CA TRP A 644 -8.03 -23.63 -17.58
C TRP A 644 -8.80 -24.51 -18.56
N ARG A 645 -8.24 -24.80 -19.74
CA ARG A 645 -8.87 -25.71 -20.72
C ARG A 645 -8.96 -27.13 -20.22
N GLU A 646 -8.06 -27.54 -19.32
CA GLU A 646 -8.04 -28.87 -18.71
C GLU A 646 -9.23 -29.05 -17.76
N ILE A 647 -9.83 -27.96 -17.27
CA ILE A 647 -10.95 -27.98 -16.30
C ILE A 647 -12.29 -27.55 -16.92
N ILE A 648 -12.34 -27.20 -18.21
CA ILE A 648 -13.63 -26.91 -18.87
C ILE A 648 -14.46 -28.19 -18.93
N GLY A 649 -15.65 -28.15 -18.33
CA GLY A 649 -16.56 -29.30 -18.28
C GLY A 649 -16.16 -30.36 -17.26
N GLN A 650 -15.15 -30.12 -16.42
CA GLN A 650 -14.83 -30.97 -15.27
C GLN A 650 -15.37 -30.35 -13.97
N GLU A 651 -15.87 -31.18 -13.06
CA GLU A 651 -16.18 -30.75 -11.70
C GLU A 651 -14.87 -30.60 -10.92
N VAL A 652 -14.45 -29.35 -10.72
CA VAL A 652 -13.22 -29.03 -10.00
C VAL A 652 -13.53 -28.07 -8.86
N ASP A 653 -13.17 -28.45 -7.64
CA ASP A 653 -13.34 -27.59 -6.47
C ASP A 653 -12.35 -26.40 -6.53
N THR A 654 -12.88 -25.25 -6.92
CA THR A 654 -12.16 -23.96 -6.92
C THR A 654 -12.50 -23.12 -5.68
N GLY A 655 -13.27 -23.67 -4.74
CA GLY A 655 -13.92 -22.95 -3.64
C GLY A 655 -15.19 -22.20 -4.06
N PHE A 656 -15.54 -22.16 -5.35
CA PHE A 656 -16.71 -21.43 -5.84
C PHE A 656 -18.04 -22.03 -5.35
N GLU A 657 -18.15 -23.35 -5.26
CA GLU A 657 -19.38 -24.01 -4.80
C GLU A 657 -19.67 -23.69 -3.32
N ASP A 658 -18.64 -23.52 -2.47
CA ASP A 658 -18.81 -23.06 -1.08
C ASP A 658 -19.44 -21.65 -1.03
N ILE A 659 -18.94 -20.73 -1.86
CA ILE A 659 -19.46 -19.36 -1.96
C ILE A 659 -20.90 -19.35 -2.48
N LYS A 660 -21.15 -20.14 -3.52
CA LYS A 660 -22.46 -20.28 -4.16
C LYS A 660 -23.50 -20.89 -3.22
N ALA A 661 -23.13 -21.89 -2.41
CA ALA A 661 -24.03 -22.50 -1.44
C ALA A 661 -24.53 -21.47 -0.40
N ILE A 662 -23.65 -20.61 0.10
CA ILE A 662 -24.03 -19.56 1.06
C ILE A 662 -24.92 -18.51 0.37
N ALA A 663 -24.62 -18.14 -0.88
CA ALA A 663 -25.45 -17.24 -1.67
C ALA A 663 -26.87 -17.79 -1.89
N ILE A 664 -26.98 -19.11 -2.16
CA ILE A 664 -28.27 -19.80 -2.28
C ILE A 664 -29.02 -19.77 -0.94
N ASP A 665 -28.36 -20.09 0.18
CA ASP A 665 -28.97 -20.02 1.50
C ASP A 665 -29.47 -18.60 1.83
N ALA A 666 -28.67 -17.57 1.54
CA ALA A 666 -29.08 -16.17 1.72
C ALA A 666 -30.32 -15.80 0.89
N ALA A 667 -30.37 -16.22 -0.37
CA ALA A 667 -31.54 -16.01 -1.24
C ALA A 667 -32.77 -16.78 -0.74
N LYS A 668 -32.59 -18.02 -0.28
CA LYS A 668 -33.66 -18.85 0.32
C LYS A 668 -34.29 -18.18 1.53
N ILE A 669 -33.50 -17.53 2.38
CA ILE A 669 -34.02 -16.78 3.54
C ILE A 669 -34.99 -15.68 3.10
N TYR A 670 -34.87 -15.12 1.89
CA TYR A 670 -35.84 -14.14 1.39
C TYR A 670 -37.04 -14.78 0.68
N LEU A 671 -36.85 -15.91 -0.02
CA LEU A 671 -37.83 -16.47 -0.96
C LEU A 671 -38.74 -17.57 -0.39
N ILE A 672 -38.30 -18.29 0.65
CA ILE A 672 -39.07 -19.40 1.25
C ILE A 672 -40.21 -18.84 2.11
N ASP A 673 -41.38 -19.46 2.09
CA ASP A 673 -42.53 -19.01 2.91
C ASP A 673 -42.57 -19.69 4.29
N ASP A 674 -41.97 -20.87 4.43
CA ASP A 674 -41.93 -21.63 5.69
C ASP A 674 -41.09 -20.91 6.77
N PRO A 675 -41.70 -20.51 7.90
CA PRO A 675 -40.97 -19.89 8.99
C PRO A 675 -39.94 -20.82 9.65
N LEU A 676 -40.21 -22.13 9.74
CA LEU A 676 -39.31 -23.08 10.42
C LEU A 676 -38.03 -23.31 9.62
N GLU A 677 -38.15 -23.53 8.31
CA GLU A 677 -36.99 -23.61 7.42
C GLU A 677 -36.20 -22.29 7.41
N THR A 678 -36.89 -21.14 7.38
CA THR A 678 -36.23 -19.83 7.47
C THR A 678 -35.47 -19.68 8.79
N GLU A 679 -36.05 -20.05 9.94
CA GLU A 679 -35.39 -19.98 11.24
C GLU A 679 -34.13 -20.87 11.30
N ALA A 680 -34.19 -22.07 10.73
CA ALA A 680 -33.04 -22.98 10.66
C ALA A 680 -31.88 -22.35 9.87
N LEU A 681 -32.16 -21.66 8.76
CA LEU A 681 -31.15 -20.95 7.98
C LEU A 681 -30.59 -19.72 8.73
N LEU A 682 -31.45 -18.95 9.40
CA LEU A 682 -31.01 -17.81 10.22
C LEU A 682 -30.02 -18.25 11.31
N ARG A 683 -30.33 -19.36 12.00
CA ARG A 683 -29.46 -19.94 13.03
C ARG A 683 -28.16 -20.50 12.45
N ARG A 684 -28.22 -21.17 11.30
CA ARG A 684 -27.04 -21.73 10.61
C ARG A 684 -26.00 -20.64 10.30
N HIS A 685 -26.45 -19.46 9.89
CA HIS A 685 -25.60 -18.35 9.47
C HIS A 685 -25.38 -17.29 10.56
N ASP A 686 -25.81 -17.54 11.80
CA ASP A 686 -25.69 -16.61 12.94
C ASP A 686 -26.26 -15.21 12.62
N ILE A 687 -27.40 -15.16 11.91
CA ILE A 687 -28.04 -13.91 11.50
C ILE A 687 -28.82 -13.32 12.66
N SER A 688 -28.50 -12.08 13.05
CA SER A 688 -29.19 -11.36 14.13
C SER A 688 -30.13 -10.28 13.62
N TYR A 689 -29.90 -9.78 12.41
CA TYR A 689 -30.72 -8.76 11.78
C TYR A 689 -30.97 -9.11 10.32
N VAL A 690 -32.18 -8.84 9.83
CA VAL A 690 -32.54 -8.94 8.41
C VAL A 690 -32.99 -7.57 7.94
N TYR A 691 -32.34 -7.05 6.91
CA TYR A 691 -32.74 -5.83 6.25
C TYR A 691 -33.56 -6.15 5.00
N ILE A 692 -34.63 -5.39 4.79
CA ILE A 692 -35.48 -5.45 3.60
C ILE A 692 -35.70 -4.02 3.12
N GLY A 693 -34.99 -3.63 2.06
CA GLY A 693 -35.22 -2.38 1.33
C GLY A 693 -35.56 -2.64 -0.14
N ASP A 694 -35.47 -1.60 -0.96
CA ASP A 694 -35.79 -1.70 -2.39
C ASP A 694 -34.86 -2.67 -3.12
N LEU A 695 -33.55 -2.63 -2.84
CA LEU A 695 -32.58 -3.52 -3.48
C LEU A 695 -32.85 -4.99 -3.18
N GLU A 696 -33.26 -5.33 -1.95
CA GLU A 696 -33.65 -6.71 -1.61
C GLU A 696 -34.88 -7.17 -2.40
N ARG A 697 -35.89 -6.30 -2.57
CA ARG A 697 -37.11 -6.62 -3.35
C ARG A 697 -36.83 -6.73 -4.85
N GLU A 698 -35.93 -5.92 -5.37
CA GLU A 698 -35.47 -5.98 -6.77
C GLU A 698 -34.64 -7.25 -7.03
N THR A 699 -33.76 -7.61 -6.09
CA THR A 699 -32.85 -8.76 -6.23
C THR A 699 -33.57 -10.10 -6.07
N TYR A 700 -34.59 -10.15 -5.21
CA TYR A 700 -35.36 -11.36 -4.92
C TYR A 700 -36.84 -11.20 -5.28
N PRO A 701 -37.22 -11.23 -6.58
CA PRO A 701 -38.62 -11.18 -7.00
C PRO A 701 -39.43 -12.31 -6.34
N GLY A 702 -40.50 -11.95 -5.62
CA GLY A 702 -41.31 -12.91 -4.86
C GLY A 702 -40.89 -13.10 -3.40
N LEU A 703 -40.07 -12.20 -2.85
CA LEU A 703 -39.73 -12.12 -1.43
C LEU A 703 -40.98 -12.26 -0.54
N LYS A 704 -40.88 -13.14 0.47
CA LYS A 704 -41.97 -13.45 1.41
C LYS A 704 -41.84 -12.61 2.66
N GLU A 705 -42.60 -11.51 2.76
CA GLU A 705 -42.50 -10.58 3.89
C GLU A 705 -43.34 -11.01 5.12
N GLU A 706 -44.45 -11.71 4.91
CA GLU A 706 -45.41 -12.02 5.99
C GLU A 706 -44.80 -12.86 7.12
N LYS A 707 -43.86 -13.75 6.80
CA LYS A 707 -43.16 -14.58 7.80
C LYS A 707 -42.37 -13.78 8.83
N TRP A 708 -41.96 -12.55 8.51
CA TRP A 708 -41.17 -11.72 9.43
C TRP A 708 -41.99 -11.22 10.62
N ASN A 709 -43.32 -11.18 10.50
CA ASN A 709 -44.23 -10.90 11.63
C ASN A 709 -44.16 -11.97 12.73
N ILE A 710 -43.68 -13.17 12.39
CA ILE A 710 -43.53 -14.29 13.31
C ILE A 710 -42.06 -14.44 13.75
N LEU A 711 -41.12 -14.28 12.82
CA LEU A 711 -39.71 -14.59 13.02
C LEU A 711 -38.89 -13.46 13.64
N GLY A 712 -39.38 -12.23 13.64
CA GLY A 712 -38.61 -11.09 14.12
C GLY A 712 -39.46 -9.91 14.57
N GLU A 713 -38.77 -8.97 15.20
CA GLU A 713 -39.33 -7.68 15.64
C GLU A 713 -38.76 -6.58 14.75
N ILE A 714 -39.62 -5.68 14.25
CA ILE A 714 -39.17 -4.48 13.56
C ILE A 714 -38.54 -3.56 14.59
N VAL A 715 -37.22 -3.36 14.51
CA VAL A 715 -36.48 -2.46 15.40
C VAL A 715 -36.27 -1.07 14.80
N PHE A 716 -36.40 -0.97 13.47
CA PHE A 716 -36.35 0.30 12.74
C PHE A 716 -37.12 0.20 11.43
N GLU A 717 -37.84 1.27 11.09
CA GLU A 717 -38.52 1.43 9.82
C GLU A 717 -38.37 2.85 9.29
N THR A 718 -38.25 2.96 7.97
CA THR A 718 -38.24 4.22 7.22
C THR A 718 -38.76 3.92 5.83
N GLY A 719 -39.69 4.75 5.33
CA GLY A 719 -40.29 4.54 4.01
C GLY A 719 -40.78 3.10 3.82
N ASN A 720 -40.24 2.43 2.80
CA ASN A 720 -40.54 1.03 2.49
C ASN A 720 -39.54 0.04 3.11
N SER A 721 -38.50 0.55 3.76
CA SER A 721 -37.44 -0.28 4.32
C SER A 721 -37.73 -0.69 5.75
N ARG A 722 -37.37 -1.93 6.10
CA ARG A 722 -37.59 -2.53 7.42
C ARG A 722 -36.31 -3.24 7.88
N LEU A 723 -35.95 -3.02 9.14
CA LEU A 723 -34.88 -3.74 9.82
C LEU A 723 -35.50 -4.62 10.91
N TYR A 724 -35.45 -5.92 10.69
CA TYR A 724 -35.91 -6.92 11.63
C TYR A 724 -34.77 -7.39 12.50
N LYS A 725 -35.01 -7.50 13.81
CA LYS A 725 -34.15 -8.26 14.72
C LYS A 725 -34.72 -9.67 14.81
N VAL A 726 -33.88 -10.67 14.51
CA VAL A 726 -34.25 -12.09 14.43
C VAL A 726 -33.40 -12.89 15.42
N GLY A 727 -33.97 -13.92 16.06
CA GLY A 727 -33.33 -14.86 17.02
C GLY A 727 -32.27 -14.28 17.99
N LEU A 728 -32.48 -14.01 19.29
CA LEU A 728 -33.51 -14.37 20.29
C LEU A 728 -33.56 -13.28 21.40
N PRO A 729 -34.64 -13.14 22.18
CA PRO A 729 -34.56 -13.06 23.63
C PRO A 729 -34.32 -14.47 24.20
N GLN A 730 -33.24 -14.67 24.97
CA GLN A 730 -33.20 -15.79 25.92
C GLN A 730 -34.30 -15.51 26.95
N GLU A 731 -35.39 -16.26 26.94
CA GLU A 731 -36.05 -16.76 28.15
C GLU A 731 -37.23 -17.67 27.75
N VAL A 732 -37.37 -18.76 28.52
CA VAL A 732 -38.45 -19.75 28.52
C VAL A 732 -38.40 -20.82 27.43
N ARG A 733 -37.90 -22.00 27.81
CA ARG A 733 -38.73 -23.21 27.93
C ARG A 733 -38.12 -24.18 28.97
N PRO A 734 -38.98 -24.94 29.66
CA PRO A 734 -38.75 -25.48 31.02
C PRO A 734 -37.66 -26.55 31.13
#